data_AF-A0A2E3PF62-F1
#
_entry.id   AF-A0A2E3PF62-F1
#
_cell.length_a   1.000
_cell.length_b   1.000
_cell.length_c   1.000
_cell.angle_alpha   90.00
_cell.angle_beta   90.00
_cell.angle_gamma   90.00
#
_symmetry.space_group_name_H-M   'P 1'
#
loop_
_entity.id
_entity.type
_entity.pdbx_description
1 polymer ?
#
loop_
_entity_poly.entity_id
_entity_poly.type
_entity_poly.pdbx_seq_one_letter_code
_entity_poly.pdbx_strand_id
1 'polypeptide(L)'
;MTRLGKFTGRNGSRALSRQPEVTMQVSQPQSDLDGLLANLTQQINAFLIDETDRPLSLSGADGPLSDLVDIVERLRKTHFKLVGQNETQTIGEGQLELKRRSEMRNVGKRFDATVGNVIKSLIASGDDGNRATENAVDSFSTVVQAAADIRTTISEVTQRVNASEESVKRASDRADEALTITKDVANAAQEIVKLVDLIEEIAFKTNMLAINASIEAARAGPAGRGFAVVAQEVKGLSKNTSEAAFRVKQTALEMNRAADNMTFAVESNKSANSEVSKLATDVVEAIDAQVAATERINECAQATNAEMERVRQGILSIQEQARRLTEETSDFVRYISAEPGVTNDTVVFGQSADFSGPLKGYGSNLRKGIELAFAQVNATGGVHGRKPVLRAMDDGYDPDRALENVRNLVRGGEVFALVGAVGTPTSKLSERIARGGQVPFVGPATGTGFLRESTRTHVMNIRGSYGNEAQALVDHFARSGLIKNCALFFQADAYGQAMRDALGAALARHSASIQTFASYERTTGDVSEAIRVISDAQPSLVFMAGTPKATADFLKGVRAVGLDSQFATISFVNGNEFASHAGKDGAGVVISQIVPIPTSQGSELVRTYRATLNRFDPDTKPDFSHLEGYIIGMTVCKVLAEAGRYPTRETFLAAVFGRPTTLTIGDLTLKFGPGNNTGTSSVYLSQLSADGRFVPVSSSVRAVA
;
A
#
# COMPACT_ATOMS: atom_id res chain seq x y z
N MET A 1 88.65 27.37 32.43
CA MET A 1 87.25 27.60 32.89
C MET A 1 86.55 28.39 31.79
N THR A 2 86.11 27.82 30.65
CA THR A 2 84.99 26.85 30.43
C THR A 2 83.64 27.53 30.71
N ARG A 3 82.59 27.65 29.88
CA ARG A 3 82.13 27.26 28.51
C ARG A 3 80.91 28.17 28.20
N LEU A 4 80.71 28.72 26.98
CA LEU A 4 79.75 28.29 25.92
C LEU A 4 78.34 27.89 26.41
N GLY A 5 77.19 28.34 25.87
CA GLY A 5 76.91 29.21 24.71
C GLY A 5 75.40 29.24 24.37
N LYS A 6 74.95 30.45 23.96
CA LYS A 6 73.93 30.88 22.97
C LYS A 6 72.67 30.05 22.61
N PHE A 7 71.53 30.73 22.83
CA PHE A 7 70.31 30.91 22.00
C PHE A 7 70.22 30.28 20.59
N THR A 8 69.10 29.57 20.34
CA THR A 8 68.14 29.70 19.20
C THR A 8 66.86 28.91 19.61
N GLY A 9 65.62 29.40 19.50
CA GLY A 9 64.93 29.89 18.31
C GLY A 9 64.18 28.73 17.61
N ARG A 10 63.10 28.19 18.20
CA ARG A 10 62.31 27.10 17.61
C ARG A 10 61.14 27.65 16.77
N ASN A 11 61.22 27.37 15.47
CA ASN A 11 60.18 27.58 14.46
C ASN A 11 58.88 26.84 14.79
N GLY A 12 57.75 27.57 14.73
CA GLY A 12 56.41 27.00 14.74
C GLY A 12 56.06 26.40 13.38
N SER A 13 55.85 25.09 13.35
CA SER A 13 55.26 24.37 12.23
C SER A 13 53.75 24.60 12.20
N ARG A 14 53.26 25.14 11.09
CA ARG A 14 51.83 25.22 10.74
C ARG A 14 51.26 23.80 10.66
N ALA A 15 50.41 23.44 11.63
CA ALA A 15 49.55 22.28 11.54
C ALA A 15 48.42 22.56 10.54
N LEU A 16 48.32 21.73 9.51
CA LEU A 16 47.20 21.68 8.57
C LEU A 16 45.90 21.42 9.35
N SER A 17 44.91 22.26 9.10
CA SER A 17 43.55 22.16 9.64
C SER A 17 42.94 20.79 9.31
N ARG A 18 42.79 19.94 10.33
CA ARG A 18 41.90 18.78 10.27
C ARG A 18 40.48 19.28 10.14
N GLN A 19 39.81 18.95 9.02
CA GLN A 19 38.36 19.03 8.94
C GLN A 19 37.77 18.09 10.01
N PRO A 20 36.62 18.44 10.62
CA PRO A 20 36.01 17.58 11.61
C PRO A 20 35.54 16.29 10.92
N GLU A 21 36.07 15.14 11.36
CA GLU A 21 35.44 13.85 11.13
C GLU A 21 34.03 13.92 11.71
N VAL A 22 33.05 14.10 10.84
CA VAL A 22 31.66 13.76 11.18
C VAL A 22 31.61 12.24 11.17
N THR A 23 31.94 11.64 12.32
CA THR A 23 31.56 10.26 12.60
C THR A 23 30.04 10.24 12.69
N MET A 24 29.37 10.10 11.55
CA MET A 24 27.99 9.62 11.56
C MET A 24 28.06 8.22 12.16
N GLN A 25 27.63 8.10 13.42
CA GLN A 25 27.18 6.82 13.94
C GLN A 25 26.03 6.38 13.04
N VAL A 26 26.34 5.52 12.07
CA VAL A 26 25.35 4.75 11.35
C VAL A 26 24.79 3.80 12.40
N SER A 27 23.65 4.15 12.99
CA SER A 27 22.83 3.24 13.78
C SER A 27 22.67 1.94 12.98
N GLN A 28 23.06 0.83 13.59
CA GLN A 28 23.07 -0.47 12.94
C GLN A 28 21.70 -0.79 12.33
N PRO A 29 21.61 -1.35 11.10
CA PRO A 29 20.35 -1.80 10.49
C PRO A 29 19.59 -2.87 11.30
N GLN A 30 20.20 -3.45 12.34
CA GLN A 30 19.62 -4.50 13.17
C GLN A 30 18.59 -3.97 14.17
N SER A 31 18.71 -2.73 14.66
CA SER A 31 17.80 -2.19 15.67
C SER A 31 16.42 -1.79 15.13
N ASP A 32 16.28 -1.63 13.81
CA ASP A 32 15.08 -1.08 13.18
C ASP A 32 14.03 -2.16 12.85
N LEU A 33 14.47 -3.35 12.39
CA LEU A 33 13.55 -4.44 12.04
C LEU A 33 12.93 -5.11 13.26
N ASP A 34 13.70 -5.33 14.33
CA ASP A 34 13.18 -5.92 15.57
C ASP A 34 12.15 -4.98 16.23
N GLY A 35 12.38 -3.67 16.17
CA GLY A 35 11.43 -2.65 16.59
C GLY A 35 10.15 -2.65 15.74
N LEU A 36 10.28 -2.72 14.42
CA LEU A 36 9.15 -2.82 13.49
C LEU A 36 8.35 -4.12 13.71
N LEU A 37 9.01 -5.26 13.88
CA LEU A 37 8.35 -6.54 14.15
C LEU A 37 7.63 -6.52 15.50
N ALA A 38 8.26 -5.97 16.54
CA ALA A 38 7.63 -5.85 17.86
C ALA A 38 6.39 -4.95 17.83
N ASN A 39 6.47 -3.80 17.15
CA ASN A 39 5.34 -2.89 17.02
C ASN A 39 4.20 -3.53 16.21
N LEU A 40 4.53 -4.19 15.10
CA LEU A 40 3.57 -4.91 14.27
C LEU A 40 2.88 -6.06 15.03
N THR A 41 3.64 -6.84 15.81
CA THR A 41 3.06 -7.87 16.70
C THR A 41 2.14 -7.24 17.74
N GLN A 42 2.53 -6.12 18.34
CA GLN A 42 1.71 -5.41 19.31
C GLN A 42 0.39 -4.93 18.70
N GLN A 43 0.40 -4.36 17.49
CA GLN A 43 -0.83 -3.91 16.83
C GLN A 43 -1.72 -5.07 16.40
N ILE A 44 -1.16 -6.15 15.84
CA ILE A 44 -1.95 -7.34 15.49
C ILE A 44 -2.61 -7.91 16.75
N ASN A 45 -1.89 -7.97 17.88
CA ASN A 45 -2.46 -8.45 19.14
C ASN A 45 -3.52 -7.49 19.70
N ALA A 46 -3.31 -6.18 19.62
CA ALA A 46 -4.32 -5.19 20.01
C ALA A 46 -5.59 -5.30 19.13
N PHE A 47 -5.43 -5.75 17.89
CA PHE A 47 -6.53 -5.97 16.95
C PHE A 47 -7.23 -7.33 17.12
N LEU A 48 -6.69 -8.25 17.93
CA LEU A 48 -7.28 -9.58 18.15
C LEU A 48 -8.32 -9.60 19.27
N ILE A 49 -8.38 -8.56 20.10
CA ILE A 49 -9.18 -8.47 21.32
C ILE A 49 -10.09 -7.24 21.26
N ASP A 50 -11.36 -7.40 21.60
CA ASP A 50 -12.32 -6.29 21.72
C ASP A 50 -12.14 -5.52 23.05
N GLU A 51 -12.90 -4.44 23.23
CA GLU A 51 -12.86 -3.60 24.45
C GLU A 51 -13.29 -4.35 25.74
N THR A 52 -13.82 -5.57 25.61
CA THR A 52 -14.19 -6.48 26.69
C THR A 52 -13.22 -7.66 26.86
N ASP A 53 -12.06 -7.59 26.20
CA ASP A 53 -10.99 -8.60 26.23
C ASP A 53 -11.41 -9.95 25.59
N ARG A 54 -12.36 -9.91 24.63
CA ARG A 54 -12.82 -11.10 23.89
C ARG A 54 -12.21 -11.19 22.50
N PRO A 55 -11.92 -12.41 21.98
CA PRO A 55 -11.41 -12.58 20.63
C PRO A 55 -12.43 -12.13 19.57
N LEU A 56 -11.99 -11.31 18.62
CA LEU A 56 -12.81 -10.93 17.46
C LEU A 56 -13.16 -12.14 16.60
N SER A 57 -14.37 -12.21 16.03
CA SER A 57 -14.82 -13.37 15.21
C SER A 57 -13.90 -13.68 14.01
N LEU A 58 -13.05 -12.75 13.59
CA LEU A 58 -12.04 -12.89 12.54
C LEU A 58 -10.76 -13.61 13.01
N SER A 59 -10.64 -13.93 14.31
CA SER A 59 -9.50 -14.58 14.96
C SER A 59 -9.61 -16.11 15.08
N GLY A 60 -10.58 -16.73 14.41
CA GLY A 60 -10.69 -18.20 14.37
C GLY A 60 -9.41 -18.85 13.83
N ALA A 61 -9.22 -20.16 14.09
CA ALA A 61 -8.00 -20.89 13.72
C ALA A 61 -7.63 -20.77 12.22
N ASP A 62 -8.64 -20.66 11.34
CA ASP A 62 -8.50 -20.47 9.88
C ASP A 62 -8.83 -19.03 9.42
N GLY A 63 -8.81 -18.05 10.33
CA GLY A 63 -9.15 -16.66 10.04
C GLY A 63 -7.99 -15.85 9.46
N PRO A 64 -8.27 -14.80 8.66
CA PRO A 64 -7.22 -13.98 8.04
C PRO A 64 -6.33 -13.22 9.04
N LEU A 65 -6.77 -13.04 10.30
CA LEU A 65 -5.93 -12.49 11.38
C LEU A 65 -4.95 -13.52 11.97
N SER A 66 -5.34 -14.81 12.01
CA SER A 66 -4.46 -15.93 12.39
C SER A 66 -3.29 -16.05 11.41
N ASP A 67 -3.58 -15.93 10.11
CA ASP A 67 -2.57 -15.92 9.05
C ASP A 67 -1.52 -14.80 9.24
N LEU A 68 -1.92 -13.62 9.73
CA LEU A 68 -1.00 -12.50 9.97
C LEU A 68 -0.03 -12.80 11.12
N VAL A 69 -0.51 -13.39 12.22
CA VAL A 69 0.33 -13.81 13.35
C VAL A 69 1.35 -14.85 12.88
N ASP A 70 0.91 -15.85 12.12
CA ASP A 70 1.76 -16.90 11.56
C ASP A 70 2.83 -16.35 10.61
N ILE A 71 2.47 -15.35 9.80
CA ILE A 71 3.40 -14.67 8.90
C ILE A 71 4.49 -13.93 9.70
N VAL A 72 4.10 -13.19 10.74
CA VAL A 72 5.04 -12.43 11.60
C VAL A 72 5.96 -13.36 12.40
N GLU A 73 5.45 -14.48 12.91
CA GLU A 73 6.26 -15.49 13.59
C GLU A 73 7.23 -16.21 12.65
N ARG A 74 6.83 -16.51 11.41
CA ARG A 74 7.75 -17.02 10.39
C ARG A 74 8.85 -16.02 10.06
N LEU A 75 8.51 -14.73 9.93
CA LEU A 75 9.49 -13.65 9.73
C LEU A 75 10.51 -13.60 10.85
N ARG A 76 10.03 -13.60 12.10
CA ARG A 76 10.88 -13.60 13.30
C ARG A 76 11.83 -14.80 13.29
N LYS A 77 11.31 -16.02 13.06
CA LYS A 77 12.14 -17.24 13.01
C LYS A 77 13.18 -17.22 11.90
N THR A 78 12.83 -16.74 10.70
CA THR A 78 13.76 -16.61 9.58
C THR A 78 14.83 -15.54 9.85
N HIS A 79 14.46 -14.42 10.50
CA HIS A 79 15.40 -13.39 10.91
C HIS A 79 16.42 -13.91 11.96
N PHE A 80 15.94 -14.57 13.03
CA PHE A 80 16.78 -15.04 14.14
C PHE A 80 17.75 -16.16 13.77
N LYS A 81 17.37 -17.10 12.90
CA LYS A 81 18.23 -18.25 12.52
C LYS A 81 19.55 -17.84 11.84
N LEU A 82 19.66 -16.61 11.32
CA LEU A 82 20.76 -16.20 10.46
C LEU A 82 21.72 -15.21 11.13
N VAL A 83 21.30 -14.51 12.19
CA VAL A 83 22.17 -13.61 12.98
C VAL A 83 23.22 -14.40 13.77
N GLY A 84 22.97 -15.68 14.06
CA GLY A 84 23.89 -16.55 14.80
C GLY A 84 25.07 -17.15 14.01
N GLN A 85 25.22 -16.84 12.71
CA GLN A 85 26.31 -17.37 11.86
C GLN A 85 27.27 -16.26 11.40
N ASN A 86 27.85 -15.53 12.35
CA ASN A 86 29.03 -14.71 12.09
C ASN A 86 30.27 -15.54 12.41
N GLU A 87 30.97 -16.05 11.38
CA GLU A 87 32.42 -16.33 11.33
C GLU A 87 32.75 -17.39 10.25
N THR A 88 32.74 -17.06 8.95
CA THR A 88 33.78 -17.46 7.98
C THR A 88 33.53 -16.94 6.56
N GLN A 89 34.57 -16.35 5.95
CA GLN A 89 34.56 -15.78 4.59
C GLN A 89 34.35 -16.83 3.49
N THR A 90 33.26 -16.77 2.70
CA THR A 90 33.22 -17.22 1.28
C THR A 90 31.84 -17.02 0.59
N ILE A 91 31.81 -17.25 -0.73
CA ILE A 91 30.71 -17.17 -1.73
C ILE A 91 29.30 -17.63 -1.28
N GLY A 92 29.19 -18.44 -0.21
CA GLY A 92 27.92 -18.92 0.34
C GLY A 92 27.02 -17.84 0.97
N GLU A 93 27.59 -16.79 1.56
CA GLU A 93 26.82 -15.72 2.23
C GLU A 93 25.95 -14.93 1.26
N GLY A 94 26.43 -14.66 0.04
CA GLY A 94 25.65 -13.86 -0.90
C GLY A 94 24.43 -14.62 -1.45
N GLN A 95 24.52 -15.94 -1.62
CA GLN A 95 23.36 -16.79 -1.95
C GLN A 95 22.38 -16.90 -0.78
N LEU A 96 22.89 -16.99 0.45
CA LEU A 96 22.08 -17.00 1.66
C LEU A 96 21.34 -15.68 1.86
N GLU A 97 22.01 -14.55 1.63
CA GLU A 97 21.43 -13.21 1.69
C GLU A 97 20.39 -12.97 0.58
N LEU A 98 20.65 -13.46 -0.64
CA LEU A 98 19.66 -13.44 -1.73
C LEU A 98 18.43 -14.28 -1.38
N LYS A 99 18.62 -15.48 -0.82
CA LYS A 99 17.53 -16.34 -0.38
C LYS A 99 16.72 -15.68 0.74
N ARG A 100 17.40 -15.09 1.73
CA ARG A 100 16.78 -14.31 2.82
C ARG A 100 15.91 -13.19 2.28
N ARG A 101 16.43 -12.40 1.33
CA ARG A 101 15.70 -11.26 0.75
C ARG A 101 14.53 -11.69 -0.13
N SER A 102 14.69 -12.76 -0.90
CA SER A 102 13.60 -13.32 -1.70
C SER A 102 12.46 -13.83 -0.81
N GLU A 103 12.80 -14.57 0.26
CA GLU A 103 11.83 -15.03 1.25
C GLU A 103 11.15 -13.85 1.95
N MET A 104 11.90 -12.84 2.43
CA MET A 104 11.34 -11.64 3.06
C MET A 104 10.41 -10.86 2.12
N ARG A 105 10.74 -10.73 0.84
CA ARG A 105 9.86 -10.08 -0.15
C ARG A 105 8.58 -10.86 -0.40
N ASN A 106 8.67 -12.18 -0.55
CA ASN A 106 7.50 -13.03 -0.75
C ASN A 106 6.57 -12.98 0.47
N VAL A 107 7.15 -12.95 1.66
CA VAL A 107 6.39 -12.77 2.89
C VAL A 107 5.74 -11.39 2.94
N GLY A 108 6.47 -10.31 2.61
CA GLY A 108 5.93 -8.96 2.54
C GLY A 108 4.74 -8.82 1.59
N LYS A 109 4.82 -9.43 0.40
CA LYS A 109 3.71 -9.45 -0.57
C LYS A 109 2.47 -10.19 -0.04
N ARG A 110 2.67 -11.33 0.63
CA ARG A 110 1.55 -12.07 1.25
C ARG A 110 0.94 -11.27 2.40
N PHE A 111 1.77 -10.66 3.23
CA PHE A 111 1.36 -9.82 4.33
C PHE A 111 0.52 -8.63 3.86
N ASP A 112 1.00 -7.88 2.87
CA ASP A 112 0.28 -6.75 2.25
C ASP A 112 -1.08 -7.16 1.68
N ALA A 113 -1.14 -8.31 0.99
CA ALA A 113 -2.39 -8.84 0.45
C ALA A 113 -3.38 -9.24 1.56
N THR A 114 -2.92 -9.92 2.62
CA THR A 114 -3.76 -10.33 3.75
C THR A 114 -4.29 -9.12 4.51
N VAL A 115 -3.43 -8.15 4.85
CA VAL A 115 -3.83 -6.91 5.53
C VAL A 115 -4.82 -6.12 4.67
N GLY A 116 -4.55 -5.98 3.37
CA GLY A 116 -5.45 -5.30 2.44
C GLY A 116 -6.85 -5.93 2.36
N ASN A 117 -6.94 -7.26 2.45
CA ASN A 117 -8.23 -7.96 2.50
C ASN A 117 -8.95 -7.78 3.84
N VAL A 118 -8.23 -7.82 4.96
CA VAL A 118 -8.79 -7.54 6.29
C VAL A 118 -9.39 -6.14 6.34
N ILE A 119 -8.64 -5.12 5.88
CA ILE A 119 -9.10 -3.72 5.86
C ILE A 119 -10.36 -3.57 5.00
N LYS A 120 -10.38 -4.13 3.80
CA LYS A 120 -11.57 -4.06 2.92
C LYS A 120 -12.80 -4.67 3.58
N SER A 121 -12.63 -5.82 4.23
CA SER A 121 -13.72 -6.50 4.94
C SER A 121 -14.24 -5.65 6.11
N LEU A 122 -13.34 -5.01 6.86
CA LEU A 122 -13.70 -4.15 8.00
C LEU A 122 -14.41 -2.87 7.59
N ILE A 123 -13.95 -2.21 6.51
CA ILE A 123 -14.63 -1.03 5.98
C ILE A 123 -16.06 -1.40 5.55
N ALA A 124 -16.21 -2.49 4.79
CA ALA A 124 -17.52 -2.96 4.37
C ALA A 124 -18.43 -3.33 5.57
N SER A 125 -17.89 -4.03 6.56
CA SER A 125 -18.63 -4.40 7.78
C SER A 125 -18.98 -3.17 8.64
N GLY A 126 -18.15 -2.14 8.65
CA GLY A 126 -18.42 -0.87 9.34
C GLY A 126 -19.54 -0.08 8.66
N ASP A 127 -19.54 -0.01 7.32
CA ASP A 127 -20.61 0.61 6.56
C ASP A 127 -21.95 -0.13 6.74
N ASP A 128 -21.92 -1.46 6.71
CA ASP A 128 -23.09 -2.29 7.00
C ASP A 128 -23.62 -2.08 8.43
N GLY A 129 -22.71 -2.00 9.41
CA GLY A 129 -23.03 -1.70 10.80
C GLY A 129 -23.64 -0.32 10.99
N ASN A 130 -23.10 0.71 10.34
CA ASN A 130 -23.63 2.08 10.38
C ASN A 130 -25.05 2.13 9.78
N ARG A 131 -25.25 1.50 8.62
CA ARG A 131 -26.57 1.43 7.98
C ARG A 131 -27.59 0.68 8.85
N ALA A 132 -27.19 -0.42 9.47
CA ALA A 132 -28.04 -1.15 10.41
C ALA A 132 -28.40 -0.28 11.63
N THR A 133 -27.44 0.52 12.10
CA THR A 133 -27.62 1.43 13.23
C THR A 133 -28.59 2.56 12.90
N GLU A 134 -28.43 3.20 11.74
CA GLU A 134 -29.35 4.23 11.23
C GLU A 134 -30.77 3.69 11.09
N ASN A 135 -30.95 2.54 10.43
CA ASN A 135 -32.27 1.91 10.26
C ASN A 135 -32.95 1.60 11.60
N ALA A 136 -32.17 1.16 12.60
CA ALA A 136 -32.71 0.90 13.93
C ALA A 136 -33.12 2.20 14.64
N VAL A 137 -32.31 3.25 14.59
CA VAL A 137 -32.66 4.58 15.15
C VAL A 137 -33.96 5.10 14.52
N ASP A 138 -34.12 4.99 13.20
CA ASP A 138 -35.36 5.37 12.51
C ASP A 138 -36.57 4.52 12.94
N SER A 139 -36.35 3.21 13.11
CA SER A 139 -37.38 2.29 13.61
C SER A 139 -37.82 2.68 15.03
N PHE A 140 -36.89 3.04 15.92
CA PHE A 140 -37.22 3.48 17.28
C PHE A 140 -37.90 4.84 17.31
N SER A 141 -37.54 5.76 16.43
CA SER A 141 -38.27 7.02 16.25
C SER A 141 -39.75 6.75 15.92
N THR A 142 -40.01 5.79 15.05
CA THR A 142 -41.37 5.35 14.70
C THR A 142 -42.11 4.74 15.90
N VAL A 143 -41.42 3.93 16.72
CA VAL A 143 -42.00 3.34 17.95
C VAL A 143 -42.35 4.43 18.97
N VAL A 144 -41.48 5.42 19.16
CA VAL A 144 -41.73 6.56 20.06
C VAL A 144 -42.94 7.37 19.58
N GLN A 145 -43.07 7.57 18.26
CA GLN A 145 -44.24 8.24 17.70
C GLN A 145 -45.53 7.43 17.95
N ALA A 146 -45.51 6.12 17.71
CA ALA A 146 -46.65 5.25 18.00
C ALA A 146 -47.04 5.27 19.48
N ALA A 147 -46.06 5.31 20.40
CA ALA A 147 -46.29 5.46 21.83
C ALA A 147 -46.94 6.82 22.18
N ALA A 148 -46.57 7.90 21.47
CA ALA A 148 -47.21 9.21 21.62
C ALA A 148 -48.67 9.21 21.13
N ASP A 149 -48.95 8.54 20.01
CA ASP A 149 -50.30 8.39 19.47
C ASP A 149 -51.20 7.56 20.40
N ILE A 150 -50.66 6.49 21.01
CA ILE A 150 -51.34 5.71 22.05
C ILE A 150 -51.71 6.59 23.23
N ARG A 151 -50.79 7.45 23.71
CA ARG A 151 -51.06 8.36 24.83
C ARG A 151 -52.22 9.32 24.53
N THR A 152 -52.28 9.82 23.30
CA THR A 152 -53.40 10.67 22.84
C THR A 152 -54.70 9.88 22.85
N THR A 153 -54.68 8.65 22.32
CA THR A 153 -55.85 7.75 22.32
C THR A 153 -56.32 7.41 23.73
N ILE A 154 -55.40 7.13 24.66
CA ILE A 154 -55.73 6.88 26.08
C ILE A 154 -56.47 8.09 26.69
N SER A 155 -56.02 9.31 26.40
CA SER A 155 -56.70 10.54 26.87
C SER A 155 -58.13 10.64 26.33
N GLU A 156 -58.35 10.30 25.06
CA GLU A 156 -59.69 10.30 24.46
C GLU A 156 -60.60 9.22 25.05
N VAL A 157 -60.09 8.01 25.26
CA VAL A 157 -60.85 6.92 25.89
C VAL A 157 -61.22 7.29 27.32
N THR A 158 -60.29 7.86 28.09
CA THR A 158 -60.55 8.34 29.45
C THR A 158 -61.69 9.36 29.48
N GLN A 159 -61.68 10.33 28.56
CA GLN A 159 -62.75 11.32 28.46
C GLN A 159 -64.11 10.69 28.10
N ARG A 160 -64.12 9.71 27.20
CA ARG A 160 -65.34 8.97 26.81
C ARG A 160 -65.90 8.12 27.95
N VAL A 161 -65.04 7.48 28.74
CA VAL A 161 -65.43 6.69 29.92
C VAL A 161 -66.07 7.60 30.97
N ASN A 162 -65.46 8.74 31.28
CA ASN A 162 -66.03 9.72 32.21
C ASN A 162 -67.41 10.23 31.76
N ALA A 163 -67.59 10.51 30.45
CA ALA A 163 -68.88 10.91 29.89
C ALA A 163 -69.94 9.78 29.95
N SER A 164 -69.50 8.52 29.85
CA SER A 164 -70.35 7.34 30.02
C SER A 164 -70.84 7.21 31.46
N GLU A 165 -69.95 7.36 32.45
CA GLU A 165 -70.32 7.35 33.87
C GLU A 165 -71.34 8.45 34.22
N GLU A 166 -71.14 9.67 33.72
CA GLU A 166 -72.10 10.76 33.92
C GLU A 166 -73.47 10.43 33.29
N SER A 167 -73.47 9.78 32.13
CA SER A 167 -74.71 9.38 31.45
C SER A 167 -75.43 8.25 32.17
N VAL A 168 -74.70 7.26 32.69
CA VAL A 168 -75.22 6.18 33.54
C VAL A 168 -75.82 6.74 34.82
N LYS A 169 -75.15 7.70 35.46
CA LYS A 169 -75.67 8.38 36.65
C LYS A 169 -77.01 9.07 36.37
N ARG A 170 -77.09 9.87 35.29
CA ARG A 170 -78.35 10.51 34.86
C ARG A 170 -79.43 9.50 34.51
N ALA A 171 -79.08 8.36 33.91
CA ALA A 171 -80.03 7.30 33.60
C ALA A 171 -80.58 6.63 34.88
N SER A 172 -79.72 6.41 35.88
CA SER A 172 -80.13 5.90 37.19
C SER A 172 -81.05 6.88 37.93
N ASP A 173 -80.73 8.18 37.94
CA ASP A 173 -81.56 9.21 38.56
C ASP A 173 -82.96 9.25 37.93
N ARG A 174 -83.04 9.17 36.59
CA ARG A 174 -84.31 9.10 35.86
C ARG A 174 -85.09 7.81 36.12
N ALA A 175 -84.39 6.68 36.28
CA ALA A 175 -85.02 5.41 36.62
C ALA A 175 -85.66 5.48 38.02
N ASP A 176 -84.98 6.10 39.00
CA ASP A 176 -85.53 6.29 40.35
C ASP A 176 -86.74 7.26 40.36
N GLU A 177 -86.73 8.31 39.53
CA GLU A 177 -87.88 9.19 39.31
C GLU A 177 -89.07 8.44 38.68
N ALA A 178 -88.83 7.66 37.62
CA ALA A 178 -89.86 6.86 36.96
C ALA A 178 -90.49 5.82 37.91
N LEU A 179 -89.68 5.22 38.80
CA LEU A 179 -90.18 4.31 39.84
C LEU A 179 -91.14 5.01 40.80
N THR A 180 -90.82 6.26 41.16
CA THR A 180 -91.67 7.08 42.05
C THR A 180 -93.01 7.38 41.39
N ILE A 181 -92.99 7.86 40.14
CA ILE A 181 -94.21 8.14 39.35
C ILE A 181 -95.06 6.86 39.18
N THR A 182 -94.42 5.73 38.90
CA THR A 182 -95.12 4.44 38.71
C THR A 182 -95.82 4.00 39.99
N LYS A 183 -95.20 4.18 41.16
CA LYS A 183 -95.83 3.92 42.47
C LYS A 183 -97.04 4.81 42.71
N ASP A 184 -96.95 6.09 42.35
CA ASP A 184 -98.07 7.03 42.48
C ASP A 184 -99.24 6.62 41.57
N VAL A 185 -98.97 6.16 40.35
CA VAL A 185 -100.00 5.63 39.42
C VAL A 185 -100.65 4.36 39.99
N ALA A 186 -99.87 3.43 40.54
CA ALA A 186 -100.41 2.22 41.16
C ALA A 186 -101.31 2.56 42.37
N ASN A 187 -100.86 3.48 43.23
CA ASN A 187 -101.65 3.95 44.37
C ASN A 187 -102.96 4.62 43.92
N ALA A 188 -102.89 5.53 42.94
CA ALA A 188 -104.07 6.18 42.38
C ALA A 188 -105.05 5.18 41.75
N ALA A 189 -104.55 4.19 41.01
CA ALA A 189 -105.37 3.13 40.44
C ALA A 189 -106.06 2.27 41.52
N GLN A 190 -105.38 1.97 42.64
CA GLN A 190 -105.99 1.29 43.78
C GLN A 190 -107.08 2.13 44.47
N GLU A 191 -106.89 3.45 44.58
CA GLU A 191 -107.92 4.35 45.10
C GLU A 191 -109.15 4.40 44.19
N ILE A 192 -108.95 4.43 42.87
CA ILE A 192 -110.05 4.34 41.91
C ILE A 192 -110.84 3.05 42.10
N VAL A 193 -110.17 1.89 42.26
CA VAL A 193 -110.86 0.62 42.53
C VAL A 193 -111.76 0.72 43.78
N LYS A 194 -111.26 1.28 44.88
CA LYS A 194 -112.03 1.47 46.12
C LYS A 194 -113.25 2.38 45.93
N LEU A 195 -113.08 3.49 45.20
CA LEU A 195 -114.17 4.43 44.91
C LEU A 195 -115.23 3.80 44.01
N VAL A 196 -114.80 3.01 43.03
CA VAL A 196 -115.68 2.31 42.10
C VAL A 196 -116.48 1.21 42.80
N ASP A 197 -115.87 0.47 43.73
CA ASP A 197 -116.57 -0.50 44.58
C ASP A 197 -117.71 0.16 45.38
N LEU A 198 -117.46 1.35 45.93
CA LEU A 198 -118.48 2.14 46.61
C LEU A 198 -119.60 2.59 45.66
N ILE A 199 -119.27 3.03 44.44
CA ILE A 199 -120.26 3.41 43.42
C ILE A 199 -121.12 2.21 43.02
N GLU A 200 -120.51 1.03 42.86
CA GLU A 200 -121.22 -0.22 42.55
C GLU A 200 -122.18 -0.59 43.69
N GLU A 201 -121.76 -0.45 44.95
CA GLU A 201 -122.60 -0.65 46.13
C GLU A 201 -123.77 0.35 46.18
N ILE A 202 -123.51 1.63 45.92
CA ILE A 202 -124.55 2.68 45.86
C ILE A 202 -125.53 2.38 44.73
N ALA A 203 -125.05 2.02 43.54
CA ALA A 203 -125.88 1.66 42.40
C ALA A 203 -126.76 0.43 42.72
N PHE A 204 -126.19 -0.59 43.38
CA PHE A 204 -126.92 -1.77 43.82
C PHE A 204 -128.02 -1.43 44.84
N LYS A 205 -127.71 -0.63 45.86
CA LYS A 205 -128.70 -0.14 46.85
C LYS A 205 -129.78 0.71 46.17
N THR A 206 -129.41 1.57 45.22
CA THR A 206 -130.35 2.41 44.46
C THR A 206 -131.28 1.56 43.59
N ASN A 207 -130.75 0.51 42.95
CA ASN A 207 -131.53 -0.47 42.22
C ASN A 207 -132.53 -1.20 43.13
N MET A 208 -132.12 -1.59 44.35
CA MET A 208 -133.01 -2.23 45.33
C MET A 208 -134.11 -1.27 45.84
N LEU A 209 -133.78 0.00 46.07
CA LEU A 209 -134.76 1.04 46.40
C LEU A 209 -135.76 1.25 45.25
N ALA A 210 -135.27 1.28 44.01
CA ALA A 210 -136.09 1.40 42.81
C ALA A 210 -137.02 0.18 42.64
N ILE A 211 -136.54 -1.03 42.91
CA ILE A 211 -137.36 -2.25 42.90
C ILE A 211 -138.47 -2.17 43.97
N ASN A 212 -138.12 -1.77 45.20
CA ASN A 212 -139.10 -1.58 46.26
C ASN A 212 -140.16 -0.52 45.88
N ALA A 213 -139.73 0.59 45.27
CA ALA A 213 -140.61 1.63 44.76
C ALA A 213 -141.49 1.14 43.61
N SER A 214 -140.97 0.32 42.69
CA SER A 214 -141.76 -0.31 41.61
C SER A 214 -142.83 -1.25 42.16
N ILE A 215 -142.52 -2.02 43.22
CA ILE A 215 -143.48 -2.91 43.89
C ILE A 215 -144.59 -2.08 44.55
N GLU A 216 -144.24 -1.02 45.28
CA GLU A 216 -145.23 -0.17 45.96
C GLU A 216 -146.10 0.62 44.96
N ALA A 217 -145.50 1.08 43.84
CA ALA A 217 -146.22 1.69 42.73
C ALA A 217 -147.23 0.72 42.07
N ALA A 218 -146.89 -0.56 41.94
CA ALA A 218 -147.81 -1.60 41.47
C ALA A 218 -148.95 -1.87 42.48
N ARG A 219 -148.66 -1.76 43.79
CA ARG A 219 -149.61 -1.98 44.89
C ARG A 219 -150.64 -0.85 45.02
N ALA A 220 -150.25 0.38 44.69
CA ALA A 220 -151.11 1.57 44.74
C ALA A 220 -152.13 1.70 43.58
N GLY A 221 -152.14 0.75 42.62
CA GLY A 221 -153.12 0.72 41.53
C GLY A 221 -153.07 1.96 40.61
N PRO A 222 -154.21 2.52 40.15
CA PRO A 222 -154.23 3.61 39.17
C PRO A 222 -153.49 4.89 39.60
N ALA A 223 -153.37 5.14 40.91
CA ALA A 223 -152.69 6.30 41.49
C ALA A 223 -151.15 6.19 41.45
N GLY A 224 -150.59 4.98 41.31
CA GLY A 224 -149.15 4.72 41.30
C GLY A 224 -148.47 4.80 39.93
N ARG A 225 -149.21 5.04 38.84
CA ARG A 225 -148.67 4.98 37.46
C ARG A 225 -147.50 5.93 37.19
N GLY A 226 -147.54 7.16 37.69
CA GLY A 226 -146.42 8.11 37.56
C GLY A 226 -145.17 7.68 38.33
N PHE A 227 -145.36 7.13 39.53
CA PHE A 227 -144.28 6.58 40.36
C PHE A 227 -143.63 5.34 39.73
N ALA A 228 -144.40 4.49 39.04
CA ALA A 228 -143.87 3.30 38.36
C ALA A 228 -142.88 3.65 37.23
N VAL A 229 -143.17 4.70 36.45
CA VAL A 229 -142.28 5.18 35.38
C VAL A 229 -140.96 5.69 35.96
N VAL A 230 -141.03 6.52 37.02
CA VAL A 230 -139.83 7.03 37.69
C VAL A 230 -139.00 5.89 38.31
N ALA A 231 -139.63 4.92 38.96
CA ALA A 231 -138.94 3.78 39.54
C ALA A 231 -138.23 2.92 38.45
N GLN A 232 -138.84 2.74 37.28
CA GLN A 232 -138.23 2.02 36.17
C GLN A 232 -137.06 2.80 35.54
N GLU A 233 -137.16 4.11 35.47
CA GLU A 233 -136.06 4.99 35.01
C GLU A 233 -134.88 4.96 35.98
N VAL A 234 -135.13 5.05 37.30
CA VAL A 234 -134.10 4.94 38.34
C VAL A 234 -133.46 3.55 38.33
N LYS A 235 -134.24 2.49 38.11
CA LYS A 235 -133.74 1.12 37.93
C LYS A 235 -132.82 1.03 36.71
N GLY A 236 -133.22 1.58 35.57
CA GLY A 236 -132.40 1.64 34.36
C GLY A 236 -131.10 2.42 34.55
N LEU A 237 -131.19 3.59 35.20
CA LEU A 237 -130.02 4.42 35.51
C LEU A 237 -129.04 3.69 36.43
N SER A 238 -129.52 3.08 37.51
CA SER A 238 -128.67 2.32 38.45
C SER A 238 -127.96 1.12 37.80
N LYS A 239 -128.63 0.42 36.87
CA LYS A 239 -128.02 -0.64 36.06
C LYS A 239 -126.90 -0.07 35.17
N ASN A 240 -127.17 1.02 34.45
CA ASN A 240 -126.17 1.68 33.60
C ASN A 240 -124.98 2.20 34.43
N THR A 241 -125.21 2.71 35.64
CA THR A 241 -124.16 3.13 36.57
C THR A 241 -123.28 1.97 37.02
N SER A 242 -123.87 0.80 37.34
CA SER A 242 -123.11 -0.41 37.70
C SER A 242 -122.28 -0.93 36.53
N GLU A 243 -122.84 -0.96 35.31
CA GLU A 243 -122.09 -1.36 34.10
C GLU A 243 -120.96 -0.36 33.76
N ALA A 244 -121.17 0.94 33.96
CA ALA A 244 -120.13 1.95 33.80
C ALA A 244 -119.04 1.82 34.88
N ALA A 245 -119.42 1.65 36.14
CA ALA A 245 -118.50 1.40 37.25
C ALA A 245 -117.64 0.16 37.00
N PHE A 246 -118.24 -0.95 36.57
CA PHE A 246 -117.51 -2.17 36.24
C PHE A 246 -116.42 -1.94 35.18
N ARG A 247 -116.73 -1.16 34.12
CA ARG A 247 -115.73 -0.79 33.10
C ARG A 247 -114.59 0.06 33.67
N VAL A 248 -114.89 1.05 34.53
CA VAL A 248 -113.85 1.86 35.20
C VAL A 248 -112.97 1.00 36.11
N LYS A 249 -113.56 0.04 36.83
CA LYS A 249 -112.82 -0.93 37.65
C LYS A 249 -111.85 -1.75 36.80
N GLN A 250 -112.29 -2.24 35.64
CA GLN A 250 -111.43 -2.98 34.71
C GLN A 250 -110.26 -2.12 34.24
N THR A 251 -110.50 -0.87 33.82
CA THR A 251 -109.44 0.06 33.42
C THR A 251 -108.44 0.33 34.55
N ALA A 252 -108.90 0.52 35.80
CA ALA A 252 -108.01 0.71 36.94
C ALA A 252 -107.16 -0.53 37.26
N LEU A 253 -107.71 -1.74 37.08
CA LEU A 253 -106.94 -2.99 37.20
C LEU A 253 -105.91 -3.13 36.09
N GLU A 254 -106.22 -2.72 34.86
CA GLU A 254 -105.26 -2.65 33.76
C GLU A 254 -104.14 -1.64 34.03
N MET A 255 -104.45 -0.47 34.62
CA MET A 255 -103.47 0.52 35.05
C MET A 255 -102.50 -0.05 36.11
N ASN A 256 -103.01 -0.78 37.11
CA ASN A 256 -102.16 -1.46 38.10
C ASN A 256 -101.21 -2.47 37.44
N ARG A 257 -101.72 -3.32 36.53
CA ARG A 257 -100.86 -4.27 35.80
C ARG A 257 -99.81 -3.56 34.94
N ALA A 258 -100.16 -2.43 34.31
CA ALA A 258 -99.22 -1.63 33.55
C ALA A 258 -98.13 -1.02 34.46
N ALA A 259 -98.49 -0.58 35.67
CA ALA A 259 -97.54 -0.08 36.66
C ALA A 259 -96.59 -1.17 37.19
N ASP A 260 -97.09 -2.40 37.41
CA ASP A 260 -96.26 -3.55 37.80
C ASP A 260 -95.24 -3.89 36.69
N ASN A 261 -95.69 -3.93 35.43
CA ASN A 261 -94.81 -4.16 34.28
C ASN A 261 -93.75 -3.06 34.13
N MET A 262 -94.12 -1.80 34.39
CA MET A 262 -93.20 -0.67 34.37
C MET A 262 -92.17 -0.76 35.50
N THR A 263 -92.57 -1.18 36.69
CA THR A 263 -91.66 -1.42 37.83
C THR A 263 -90.58 -2.45 37.45
N PHE A 264 -90.98 -3.58 36.87
CA PHE A 264 -90.05 -4.59 36.38
C PHE A 264 -89.09 -4.05 35.31
N ALA A 265 -89.58 -3.26 34.34
CA ALA A 265 -88.76 -2.67 33.30
C ALA A 265 -87.73 -1.66 33.86
N VAL A 266 -88.12 -0.85 34.85
CA VAL A 266 -87.24 0.11 35.52
C VAL A 266 -86.17 -0.59 36.37
N GLU A 267 -86.52 -1.66 37.09
CA GLU A 267 -85.55 -2.47 37.83
C GLU A 267 -84.53 -3.17 36.91
N SER A 268 -84.99 -3.67 35.75
CA SER A 268 -84.10 -4.21 34.72
C SER A 268 -83.14 -3.15 34.18
N ASN A 269 -83.62 -1.92 33.95
CA ASN A 269 -82.79 -0.79 33.52
C ASN A 269 -81.75 -0.41 34.60
N LYS A 270 -82.13 -0.43 35.88
CA LYS A 270 -81.21 -0.18 37.00
C LYS A 270 -80.09 -1.23 37.06
N SER A 271 -80.41 -2.50 36.87
CA SER A 271 -79.42 -3.57 36.78
C SER A 271 -78.48 -3.38 35.59
N ALA A 272 -79.02 -3.07 34.40
CA ALA A 272 -78.21 -2.78 33.22
C ALA A 272 -77.26 -1.59 33.43
N ASN A 273 -77.73 -0.51 34.07
CA ASN A 273 -76.89 0.64 34.41
C ASN A 273 -75.77 0.27 35.41
N SER A 274 -76.05 -0.60 36.38
CA SER A 274 -75.02 -1.10 37.29
C SER A 274 -73.96 -1.93 36.57
N GLU A 275 -74.34 -2.74 35.58
CA GLU A 275 -73.39 -3.49 34.74
C GLU A 275 -72.52 -2.54 33.91
N VAL A 276 -73.11 -1.50 33.30
CA VAL A 276 -72.35 -0.49 32.54
C VAL A 276 -71.38 0.26 33.45
N SER A 277 -71.78 0.60 34.68
CA SER A 277 -70.88 1.23 35.66
C SER A 277 -69.70 0.33 36.03
N LYS A 278 -69.91 -0.98 36.17
CA LYS A 278 -68.82 -1.93 36.43
C LYS A 278 -67.85 -2.01 35.25
N LEU A 279 -68.37 -2.09 34.03
CA LEU A 279 -67.56 -2.10 32.81
C LEU A 279 -66.71 -0.82 32.67
N ALA A 280 -67.26 0.34 33.06
CA ALA A 280 -66.50 1.59 33.07
C ALA A 280 -65.28 1.50 34.00
N THR A 281 -65.44 0.97 35.21
CA THR A 281 -64.33 0.72 36.16
C THR A 281 -63.28 -0.23 35.59
N ASP A 282 -63.71 -1.35 34.97
CA ASP A 282 -62.79 -2.31 34.35
C ASP A 282 -61.97 -1.67 33.20
N VAL A 283 -62.57 -0.74 32.45
CA VAL A 283 -61.86 0.02 31.40
C VAL A 283 -60.84 0.99 31.99
N VAL A 284 -61.12 1.63 33.14
CA VAL A 284 -60.15 2.50 33.83
C VAL A 284 -58.93 1.71 34.27
N GLU A 285 -59.11 0.50 34.83
CA GLU A 285 -57.98 -0.36 35.20
C GLU A 285 -57.14 -0.77 33.98
N ALA A 286 -57.80 -1.05 32.85
CA ALA A 286 -57.10 -1.32 31.58
C ALA A 286 -56.33 -0.11 31.05
N ILE A 287 -56.86 1.11 31.21
CA ILE A 287 -56.17 2.36 30.86
C ILE A 287 -54.89 2.53 31.67
N ASP A 288 -54.95 2.34 32.99
CA ASP A 288 -53.77 2.48 33.86
C ASP A 288 -52.65 1.49 33.45
N ALA A 289 -53.04 0.26 33.10
CA ALA A 289 -52.11 -0.74 32.58
C ALA A 289 -51.47 -0.32 31.24
N GLN A 290 -52.23 0.34 30.34
CA GLN A 290 -51.72 0.84 29.06
C GLN A 290 -50.78 2.04 29.24
N VAL A 291 -51.03 2.93 30.21
CA VAL A 291 -50.13 4.04 30.55
C VAL A 291 -48.76 3.49 30.97
N ALA A 292 -48.74 2.54 31.92
CA ALA A 292 -47.51 1.92 32.39
C ALA A 292 -46.77 1.16 31.26
N ALA A 293 -47.49 0.52 30.34
CA ALA A 293 -46.89 -0.13 29.17
C ALA A 293 -46.23 0.89 28.23
N THR A 294 -46.86 2.03 28.01
CA THR A 294 -46.35 3.11 27.14
C THR A 294 -45.08 3.75 27.71
N GLU A 295 -45.00 3.91 29.04
CA GLU A 295 -43.79 4.40 29.72
C GLU A 295 -42.61 3.42 29.54
N ARG A 296 -42.83 2.12 29.75
CA ARG A 296 -41.79 1.09 29.52
C ARG A 296 -41.31 1.05 28.06
N ILE A 297 -42.20 1.28 27.10
CA ILE A 297 -41.83 1.36 25.68
C ILE A 297 -40.87 2.53 25.45
N ASN A 298 -41.16 3.70 26.02
CA ASN A 298 -40.28 4.87 25.90
C ASN A 298 -38.92 4.65 26.58
N GLU A 299 -38.90 4.07 27.77
CA GLU A 299 -37.65 3.72 28.47
C GLU A 299 -36.80 2.74 27.66
N CYS A 300 -37.42 1.70 27.09
CA CYS A 300 -36.75 0.71 26.25
C CYS A 300 -36.19 1.33 24.96
N ALA A 301 -36.95 2.23 24.32
CA ALA A 301 -36.50 2.94 23.12
C ALA A 301 -35.30 3.87 23.42
N GLN A 302 -35.32 4.57 24.56
CA GLN A 302 -34.19 5.42 25.00
C GLN A 302 -32.95 4.59 25.33
N ALA A 303 -33.10 3.49 26.06
CA ALA A 303 -32.00 2.58 26.37
C ALA A 303 -31.38 2.01 25.10
N THR A 304 -32.22 1.61 24.14
CA THR A 304 -31.72 1.05 22.87
C THR A 304 -31.01 2.11 22.04
N ASN A 305 -31.52 3.35 21.95
CA ASN A 305 -30.80 4.44 21.28
C ASN A 305 -29.42 4.70 21.91
N ALA A 306 -29.30 4.60 23.24
CA ALA A 306 -28.00 4.73 23.91
C ALA A 306 -27.06 3.56 23.55
N GLU A 307 -27.56 2.33 23.43
CA GLU A 307 -26.77 1.20 22.93
C GLU A 307 -26.37 1.38 21.46
N MET A 308 -27.26 1.91 20.61
CA MET A 308 -26.95 2.18 19.20
C MET A 308 -25.82 3.21 19.05
N GLU A 309 -25.76 4.22 19.92
CA GLU A 309 -24.64 5.17 19.93
C GLU A 309 -23.33 4.51 20.39
N ARG A 310 -23.38 3.58 21.37
CA ARG A 310 -22.19 2.78 21.74
C ARG A 310 -21.71 1.90 20.59
N VAL A 311 -22.63 1.25 19.87
CA VAL A 311 -22.30 0.45 18.68
C VAL A 311 -21.64 1.33 17.62
N ARG A 312 -22.18 2.53 17.36
CA ARG A 312 -21.60 3.50 16.41
C ARG A 312 -20.18 3.93 16.82
N GLN A 313 -19.95 4.19 18.10
CA GLN A 313 -18.62 4.51 18.63
C GLN A 313 -17.65 3.33 18.49
N GLY A 314 -18.10 2.10 18.75
CA GLY A 314 -17.31 0.89 18.53
C GLY A 314 -16.90 0.70 17.07
N ILE A 315 -17.82 0.94 16.12
CA ILE A 315 -17.52 0.90 14.68
C ILE A 315 -16.42 1.90 14.31
N LEU A 316 -16.50 3.15 14.80
CA LEU A 316 -15.48 4.18 14.56
C LEU A 316 -14.11 3.80 15.15
N SER A 317 -14.09 3.22 16.35
CA SER A 317 -12.87 2.72 17.01
C SER A 317 -12.19 1.64 16.17
N ILE A 318 -12.96 0.66 15.67
CA ILE A 318 -12.46 -0.42 14.79
C ILE A 318 -11.92 0.14 13.48
N GLN A 319 -12.60 1.11 12.87
CA GLN A 319 -12.13 1.76 11.63
C GLN A 319 -10.80 2.50 11.84
N GLU A 320 -10.60 3.18 12.97
CA GLU A 320 -9.33 3.84 13.27
C GLU A 320 -8.20 2.85 13.56
N GLN A 321 -8.48 1.76 14.28
CA GLN A 321 -7.51 0.68 14.47
C GLN A 321 -7.07 0.05 13.14
N ALA A 322 -8.00 -0.17 12.21
CA ALA A 322 -7.70 -0.67 10.87
C ALA A 322 -6.80 0.30 10.08
N ARG A 323 -7.03 1.62 10.21
CA ARG A 323 -6.20 2.65 9.59
C ARG A 323 -4.77 2.64 10.13
N ARG A 324 -4.60 2.54 11.45
CA ARG A 324 -3.28 2.43 12.09
C ARG A 324 -2.52 1.17 11.66
N LEU A 325 -3.22 0.02 11.58
CA LEU A 325 -2.64 -1.22 11.08
C LEU A 325 -2.14 -1.07 9.63
N THR A 326 -2.84 -0.28 8.81
CA THR A 326 -2.44 0.02 7.42
C THR A 326 -1.12 0.79 7.36
N GLU A 327 -0.98 1.84 8.17
CA GLU A 327 0.20 2.70 8.20
C GLU A 327 1.45 1.91 8.61
N GLU A 328 1.37 1.17 9.72
CA GLU A 328 2.49 0.37 10.21
C GLU A 328 2.86 -0.79 9.27
N THR A 329 1.86 -1.40 8.63
CA THR A 329 2.10 -2.41 7.58
C THR A 329 2.84 -1.81 6.40
N SER A 330 2.51 -0.58 5.99
CA SER A 330 3.18 0.09 4.86
C SER A 330 4.66 0.34 5.14
N ASP A 331 5.00 0.79 6.35
CA ASP A 331 6.38 1.02 6.76
C ASP A 331 7.17 -0.30 6.89
N PHE A 332 6.53 -1.35 7.42
CA PHE A 332 7.11 -2.68 7.46
C PHE A 332 7.39 -3.24 6.05
N VAL A 333 6.41 -3.16 5.14
CA VAL A 333 6.55 -3.61 3.74
C VAL A 333 7.62 -2.80 3.00
N ARG A 334 7.70 -1.48 3.25
CA ARG A 334 8.75 -0.61 2.71
C ARG A 334 10.13 -1.04 3.18
N TYR A 335 10.29 -1.37 4.47
CA TYR A 335 11.56 -1.80 5.05
C TYR A 335 12.04 -3.13 4.45
N ILE A 336 11.18 -4.15 4.41
CA ILE A 336 11.57 -5.47 3.88
C ILE A 336 11.71 -5.49 2.35
N SER A 337 11.19 -4.47 1.66
CA SER A 337 11.33 -4.26 0.21
C SER A 337 12.47 -3.31 -0.17
N ALA A 338 13.18 -2.73 0.80
CA ALA A 338 14.27 -1.80 0.55
C ALA A 338 15.42 -2.49 -0.20
N GLU A 339 15.62 -2.10 -1.45
CA GLU A 339 16.71 -2.59 -2.28
C GLU A 339 18.00 -1.82 -1.92
N PRO A 340 19.16 -2.50 -1.77
CA PRO A 340 20.43 -1.84 -1.48
C PRO A 340 20.72 -0.68 -2.44
N GLY A 341 21.14 0.45 -1.89
CA GLY A 341 21.40 1.67 -2.65
C GLY A 341 20.20 2.29 -3.35
N VAL A 342 18.95 1.92 -3.03
CA VAL A 342 17.74 2.57 -3.58
C VAL A 342 16.99 3.29 -2.46
N THR A 343 16.86 4.60 -2.57
CA THR A 343 16.01 5.43 -1.70
C THR A 343 14.78 5.91 -2.46
N ASN A 344 13.96 6.77 -1.86
CA ASN A 344 12.83 7.39 -2.56
C ASN A 344 13.27 8.34 -3.68
N ASP A 345 14.45 8.92 -3.55
CA ASP A 345 14.97 10.01 -4.38
C ASP A 345 16.29 9.70 -5.09
N THR A 346 16.97 8.59 -4.74
CA THR A 346 18.27 8.24 -5.32
C THR A 346 18.43 6.75 -5.62
N VAL A 347 19.33 6.46 -6.57
CA VAL A 347 19.90 5.12 -6.77
C VAL A 347 21.42 5.26 -6.76
N VAL A 348 22.08 4.63 -5.78
CA VAL A 348 23.51 4.72 -5.53
C VAL A 348 24.24 3.61 -6.27
N PHE A 349 25.24 4.00 -7.06
CA PHE A 349 26.14 3.09 -7.76
C PHE A 349 27.53 3.16 -7.11
N GLY A 350 28.20 2.03 -6.97
CA GLY A 350 29.56 1.95 -6.43
C GLY A 350 30.60 1.87 -7.53
N GLN A 351 31.79 2.43 -7.31
CA GLN A 351 32.94 2.24 -8.19
C GLN A 351 34.20 2.00 -7.35
N SER A 352 34.98 0.98 -7.71
CA SER A 352 36.39 0.86 -7.30
C SER A 352 37.25 1.04 -8.54
N ALA A 353 38.10 2.06 -8.53
CA ALA A 353 38.99 2.37 -9.63
C ALA A 353 40.24 3.08 -9.13
N ASP A 354 41.22 3.21 -10.02
CA ASP A 354 42.47 3.89 -9.70
C ASP A 354 42.33 5.42 -9.83
N PHE A 355 42.52 6.14 -8.73
CA PHE A 355 42.54 7.61 -8.67
C PHE A 355 43.87 8.18 -8.17
N SER A 356 44.84 7.32 -7.81
CA SER A 356 46.09 7.72 -7.17
C SER A 356 47.36 7.07 -7.74
N GLY A 357 47.21 5.92 -8.38
CA GLY A 357 48.26 5.07 -8.94
C GLY A 357 48.48 5.26 -10.45
N PRO A 358 49.04 4.24 -11.13
CA PRO A 358 49.53 4.34 -12.50
C PRO A 358 48.44 4.46 -13.57
N LEU A 359 47.17 4.25 -13.21
CA LEU A 359 45.98 4.42 -14.06
C LEU A 359 45.09 5.58 -13.58
N LYS A 360 45.60 6.47 -12.71
CA LYS A 360 44.85 7.61 -12.17
C LYS A 360 44.11 8.41 -13.24
N GLY A 361 44.76 8.75 -14.37
CA GLY A 361 44.12 9.53 -15.42
C GLY A 361 42.95 8.79 -16.04
N TYR A 362 43.14 7.51 -16.32
CA TYR A 362 42.09 6.61 -16.82
C TYR A 362 40.90 6.50 -15.85
N GLY A 363 41.15 6.15 -14.59
CA GLY A 363 40.08 5.97 -13.60
C GLY A 363 39.35 7.27 -13.31
N SER A 364 40.07 8.38 -13.15
CA SER A 364 39.47 9.70 -12.91
C SER A 364 38.58 10.15 -14.07
N ASN A 365 39.01 9.95 -15.32
CA ASN A 365 38.21 10.26 -16.50
C ASN A 365 36.99 9.36 -16.62
N LEU A 366 37.14 8.05 -16.37
CA LEU A 366 36.02 7.11 -16.40
C LEU A 366 34.95 7.49 -15.36
N ARG A 367 35.35 7.80 -14.12
CA ARG A 367 34.46 8.30 -13.07
C ARG A 367 33.70 9.55 -13.51
N LYS A 368 34.44 10.58 -13.97
CA LYS A 368 33.86 11.84 -14.45
C LYS A 368 32.90 11.64 -15.61
N GLY A 369 33.20 10.71 -16.52
CA GLY A 369 32.30 10.33 -17.60
C GLY A 369 30.97 9.78 -17.10
N ILE A 370 31.01 8.87 -16.12
CA ILE A 370 29.78 8.30 -15.51
C ILE A 370 29.00 9.41 -14.80
N GLU A 371 29.67 10.26 -14.03
CA GLU A 371 29.06 11.39 -13.32
C GLU A 371 28.45 12.40 -14.31
N LEU A 372 29.07 12.65 -15.46
CA LEU A 372 28.53 13.51 -16.51
C LEU A 372 27.20 12.96 -17.07
N ALA A 373 27.13 11.66 -17.32
CA ALA A 373 25.89 11.01 -17.76
C ALA A 373 24.80 11.10 -16.69
N PHE A 374 25.15 10.88 -15.42
CA PHE A 374 24.20 11.04 -14.31
C PHE A 374 23.75 12.49 -14.17
N ALA A 375 24.64 13.47 -14.29
CA ALA A 375 24.30 14.90 -14.27
C ALA A 375 23.30 15.26 -15.37
N GLN A 376 23.51 14.75 -16.59
CA GLN A 376 22.58 14.94 -17.71
C GLN A 376 21.18 14.40 -17.40
N VAL A 377 21.07 13.18 -16.87
CA VAL A 377 19.79 12.55 -16.53
C VAL A 377 19.14 13.21 -15.32
N ASN A 378 19.93 13.60 -14.32
CA ASN A 378 19.47 14.31 -13.13
C ASN A 378 18.90 15.69 -13.47
N ALA A 379 19.44 16.37 -14.49
CA ALA A 379 18.92 17.65 -14.98
C ALA A 379 17.50 17.55 -15.57
N THR A 380 17.04 16.34 -15.92
CA THR A 380 15.67 16.08 -16.39
C THR A 380 14.80 15.34 -15.37
N GLY A 381 15.17 15.37 -14.07
CA GLY A 381 14.39 14.76 -12.99
C GLY A 381 14.81 13.34 -12.59
N GLY A 382 15.92 12.83 -13.11
CA GLY A 382 16.41 11.49 -12.82
C GLY A 382 15.67 10.40 -13.59
N VAL A 383 15.78 9.15 -13.12
CA VAL A 383 15.07 7.99 -13.67
C VAL A 383 13.90 7.66 -12.76
N HIS A 384 12.67 7.74 -13.28
CA HIS A 384 11.43 7.54 -12.50
C HIS A 384 11.40 8.37 -11.19
N GLY A 385 11.93 9.60 -11.24
CA GLY A 385 12.01 10.51 -10.10
C GLY A 385 13.19 10.27 -9.15
N ARG A 386 14.08 9.32 -9.44
CA ARG A 386 15.27 9.04 -8.64
C ARG A 386 16.54 9.46 -9.34
N LYS A 387 17.43 10.13 -8.61
CA LYS A 387 18.72 10.58 -9.11
C LYS A 387 19.76 9.45 -9.01
N PRO A 388 20.29 8.93 -10.13
CA PRO A 388 21.51 8.12 -10.07
C PRO A 388 22.66 8.94 -9.48
N VAL A 389 23.39 8.32 -8.53
CA VAL A 389 24.57 8.91 -7.87
C VAL A 389 25.69 7.89 -7.83
N LEU A 390 26.94 8.36 -7.89
CA LEU A 390 28.13 7.51 -7.89
C LEU A 390 28.92 7.67 -6.60
N ARG A 391 29.23 6.57 -5.93
CA ARG A 391 30.15 6.49 -4.81
C ARG A 391 31.42 5.77 -5.25
N ALA A 392 32.46 6.54 -5.50
CA ALA A 392 33.73 6.05 -5.99
C ALA A 392 34.78 5.92 -4.88
N MET A 393 35.51 4.82 -4.85
CA MET A 393 36.61 4.55 -3.92
C MET A 393 37.89 4.27 -4.68
N ASP A 394 38.99 4.87 -4.21
CA ASP A 394 40.31 4.67 -4.79
C ASP A 394 40.86 3.30 -4.42
N ASP A 395 41.24 2.49 -5.39
CA ASP A 395 42.01 1.26 -5.17
C ASP A 395 43.49 1.39 -5.54
N GLY A 396 43.94 2.49 -6.15
CA GLY A 396 45.33 2.66 -6.55
C GLY A 396 45.83 1.58 -7.54
N TYR A 397 44.91 0.94 -8.27
CA TYR A 397 45.16 -0.24 -9.10
C TYR A 397 45.65 -1.47 -8.30
N ASP A 398 45.43 -1.49 -6.99
CA ASP A 398 45.77 -2.60 -6.10
C ASP A 398 44.58 -3.57 -5.94
N PRO A 399 44.73 -4.88 -6.23
CA PRO A 399 43.65 -5.85 -6.16
C PRO A 399 43.09 -6.05 -4.74
N ASP A 400 43.93 -5.97 -3.70
CA ASP A 400 43.50 -6.18 -2.32
C ASP A 400 42.70 -4.97 -1.82
N ARG A 401 43.13 -3.75 -2.15
CA ARG A 401 42.33 -2.53 -1.93
C ARG A 401 41.01 -2.56 -2.70
N ALA A 402 41.01 -3.02 -3.96
CA ALA A 402 39.77 -3.15 -4.74
C ALA A 402 38.80 -4.15 -4.09
N LEU A 403 39.32 -5.27 -3.58
CA LEU A 403 38.54 -6.26 -2.84
C LEU A 403 37.92 -5.66 -1.57
N GLU A 404 38.68 -4.87 -0.81
CA GLU A 404 38.21 -4.18 0.39
C GLU A 404 37.16 -3.10 0.06
N ASN A 405 37.41 -2.26 -0.94
CA ASN A 405 36.47 -1.25 -1.43
C ASN A 405 35.13 -1.89 -1.80
N VAL A 406 35.15 -2.97 -2.60
CA VAL A 406 33.92 -3.64 -3.02
C VAL A 406 33.20 -4.30 -1.83
N ARG A 407 33.93 -4.87 -0.87
CA ARG A 407 33.31 -5.36 0.37
C ARG A 407 32.60 -4.25 1.13
N ASN A 408 33.22 -3.08 1.26
CA ASN A 408 32.64 -1.94 1.97
C ASN A 408 31.40 -1.41 1.25
N LEU A 409 31.48 -1.20 -0.07
CA LEU A 409 30.36 -0.76 -0.90
C LEU A 409 29.17 -1.74 -0.85
N VAL A 410 29.43 -3.05 -0.85
CA VAL A 410 28.39 -4.08 -0.92
C VAL A 410 27.83 -4.45 0.45
N ARG A 411 28.67 -4.62 1.50
CA ARG A 411 28.23 -5.09 2.83
C ARG A 411 27.35 -4.08 3.56
N GLY A 412 27.60 -2.79 3.40
CA GLY A 412 26.76 -1.76 4.00
C GLY A 412 25.37 -1.63 3.35
N GLY A 413 25.09 -2.39 2.28
CA GLY A 413 23.87 -2.22 1.49
C GLY A 413 23.77 -0.85 0.82
N GLU A 414 24.89 -0.14 0.72
CA GLU A 414 24.95 1.27 0.32
C GLU A 414 24.80 1.46 -1.18
N VAL A 415 25.09 0.44 -1.99
CA VAL A 415 25.07 0.53 -3.46
C VAL A 415 24.18 -0.51 -4.11
N PHE A 416 23.47 -0.09 -5.16
CA PHE A 416 22.62 -0.90 -6.00
C PHE A 416 23.42 -1.77 -6.96
N ALA A 417 24.43 -1.19 -7.62
CA ALA A 417 25.29 -1.89 -8.57
C ALA A 417 26.71 -1.32 -8.52
N LEU A 418 27.67 -2.12 -8.98
CA LEU A 418 29.06 -1.70 -9.20
C LEU A 418 29.22 -1.31 -10.67
N VAL A 419 29.71 -0.10 -10.93
CA VAL A 419 29.80 0.47 -12.27
C VAL A 419 31.23 0.94 -12.56
N GLY A 420 31.73 0.65 -13.76
CA GLY A 420 32.99 1.23 -14.22
C GLY A 420 34.22 0.80 -13.40
N ALA A 421 34.29 -0.44 -12.92
CA ALA A 421 35.48 -0.94 -12.23
C ALA A 421 36.68 -0.96 -13.19
N VAL A 422 37.86 -0.50 -12.76
CA VAL A 422 39.02 -0.35 -13.65
C VAL A 422 40.05 -1.43 -13.40
N GLY A 423 40.47 -2.11 -14.48
CA GLY A 423 41.60 -3.04 -14.46
C GLY A 423 41.23 -4.51 -14.37
N THR A 424 42.02 -5.37 -15.02
CA THR A 424 41.81 -6.82 -15.05
C THR A 424 42.05 -7.51 -13.70
N PRO A 425 43.19 -7.32 -12.99
CA PRO A 425 43.43 -8.02 -11.73
C PRO A 425 42.49 -7.57 -10.60
N THR A 426 42.17 -6.28 -10.54
CA THR A 426 41.18 -5.67 -9.63
C THR A 426 39.76 -6.16 -9.92
N SER A 427 39.35 -6.20 -11.20
CA SER A 427 38.02 -6.71 -11.59
C SER A 427 37.84 -8.20 -11.26
N LYS A 428 38.91 -9.01 -11.32
CA LYS A 428 38.85 -10.44 -10.95
C LYS A 428 38.43 -10.65 -9.50
N LEU A 429 38.91 -9.81 -8.58
CA LEU A 429 38.54 -9.88 -7.16
C LEU A 429 37.20 -9.18 -6.88
N SER A 430 36.96 -8.05 -7.54
CA SER A 430 35.70 -7.30 -7.45
C SER A 430 34.50 -8.14 -7.90
N GLU A 431 34.60 -8.81 -9.06
CA GLU A 431 33.55 -9.68 -9.59
C GLU A 431 33.26 -10.85 -8.65
N ARG A 432 34.29 -11.42 -8.01
CA ARG A 432 34.11 -12.53 -7.08
C ARG A 432 33.16 -12.16 -5.93
N ILE A 433 33.27 -10.94 -5.40
CA ILE A 433 32.37 -10.42 -4.36
C ILE A 433 31.01 -10.08 -4.94
N ALA A 434 30.96 -9.39 -6.08
CA ALA A 434 29.72 -9.02 -6.76
C ALA A 434 28.83 -10.23 -7.08
N ARG A 435 29.46 -11.31 -7.59
CA ARG A 435 28.81 -12.58 -7.95
C ARG A 435 28.09 -13.23 -6.79
N GLY A 436 28.68 -13.18 -5.60
CA GLY A 436 28.08 -13.76 -4.39
C GLY A 436 26.68 -13.20 -4.16
N GLY A 437 26.51 -11.89 -4.25
CA GLY A 437 25.24 -11.20 -3.98
C GLY A 437 24.40 -10.84 -5.20
N GLN A 438 24.72 -11.39 -6.40
CA GLN A 438 24.13 -10.97 -7.68
C GLN A 438 24.10 -9.44 -7.84
N VAL A 439 25.15 -8.77 -7.37
CA VAL A 439 25.31 -7.32 -7.52
C VAL A 439 25.63 -7.06 -9.00
N PRO A 440 24.85 -6.24 -9.72
CA PRO A 440 25.16 -5.94 -11.10
C PRO A 440 26.55 -5.32 -11.20
N PHE A 441 27.40 -5.89 -12.05
CA PHE A 441 28.77 -5.48 -12.30
C PHE A 441 28.85 -4.95 -13.74
N VAL A 442 28.63 -3.64 -13.89
CA VAL A 442 28.31 -3.00 -15.16
C VAL A 442 29.49 -2.20 -15.69
N GLY A 443 29.80 -2.41 -16.96
CA GLY A 443 30.86 -1.69 -17.66
C GLY A 443 32.24 -1.78 -17.01
N PRO A 444 32.72 -2.95 -16.54
CA PRO A 444 34.10 -3.05 -16.10
C PRO A 444 35.02 -2.65 -17.25
N ALA A 445 35.93 -1.72 -16.97
CA ALA A 445 36.92 -1.19 -17.89
C ALA A 445 38.06 -2.20 -18.08
N THR A 446 37.73 -3.35 -18.66
CA THR A 446 38.66 -4.41 -19.06
C THR A 446 38.04 -5.29 -20.16
N GLY A 447 38.83 -5.61 -21.17
CA GLY A 447 38.44 -6.47 -22.30
C GLY A 447 38.57 -7.97 -22.02
N THR A 448 38.82 -8.39 -20.78
CA THR A 448 39.15 -9.78 -20.45
C THR A 448 38.03 -10.80 -20.75
N GLY A 449 38.43 -12.01 -21.15
CA GLY A 449 37.51 -13.07 -21.55
C GLY A 449 36.68 -13.65 -20.39
N PHE A 450 37.24 -13.73 -19.18
CA PHE A 450 36.53 -14.36 -18.06
C PHE A 450 35.24 -13.63 -17.71
N LEU A 451 35.18 -12.30 -17.84
CA LEU A 451 33.96 -11.53 -17.58
C LEU A 451 32.86 -11.74 -18.62
N ARG A 452 33.16 -12.41 -19.74
CA ARG A 452 32.27 -12.60 -20.89
C ARG A 452 31.71 -14.01 -21.02
N GLU A 453 31.96 -14.86 -20.03
CA GLU A 453 31.35 -16.19 -19.95
C GLU A 453 29.84 -16.07 -19.72
N SER A 454 29.04 -16.85 -20.45
CA SER A 454 27.56 -16.79 -20.43
C SER A 454 26.94 -17.06 -19.06
N THR A 455 27.68 -17.71 -18.15
CA THR A 455 27.27 -17.98 -16.76
C THR A 455 27.34 -16.74 -15.85
N ARG A 456 28.00 -15.66 -16.27
CA ARG A 456 28.10 -14.41 -15.50
C ARG A 456 26.93 -13.49 -15.79
N THR A 457 25.76 -13.92 -15.33
CA THR A 457 24.46 -13.24 -15.51
C THR A 457 24.32 -11.92 -14.74
N HIS A 458 25.29 -11.56 -13.90
CA HIS A 458 25.33 -10.29 -13.17
C HIS A 458 26.31 -9.29 -13.79
N VAL A 459 27.12 -9.69 -14.78
CA VAL A 459 28.12 -8.84 -15.42
C VAL A 459 27.56 -8.27 -16.71
N MET A 460 27.65 -6.96 -16.93
CA MET A 460 27.36 -6.33 -18.22
C MET A 460 28.64 -5.73 -18.80
N ASN A 461 29.21 -6.35 -19.82
CA ASN A 461 30.34 -5.79 -20.54
C ASN A 461 29.82 -4.82 -21.60
N ILE A 462 30.24 -3.56 -21.54
CA ILE A 462 29.80 -2.54 -22.51
C ILE A 462 30.80 -2.45 -23.67
N ARG A 463 32.10 -2.38 -23.36
CA ARG A 463 33.17 -2.35 -24.36
C ARG A 463 33.39 -3.68 -25.09
N GLY A 464 34.02 -3.60 -26.27
CA GLY A 464 34.62 -4.75 -26.95
C GLY A 464 35.66 -5.49 -26.09
N SER A 465 35.89 -6.76 -26.42
CA SER A 465 36.89 -7.57 -25.71
C SER A 465 38.32 -7.30 -26.20
N TYR A 466 39.32 -7.69 -25.41
CA TYR A 466 40.72 -7.71 -25.84
C TYR A 466 40.91 -8.62 -27.06
N GLY A 467 40.09 -9.67 -27.21
CA GLY A 467 40.07 -10.49 -28.41
C GLY A 467 39.59 -9.73 -29.65
N ASN A 468 38.57 -8.87 -29.52
CA ASN A 468 38.11 -8.02 -30.63
C ASN A 468 39.19 -7.01 -31.01
N GLU A 469 39.82 -6.38 -30.01
CA GLU A 469 40.90 -5.41 -30.20
C GLU A 469 42.13 -6.04 -30.86
N ALA A 470 42.60 -7.17 -30.33
CA ALA A 470 43.71 -7.94 -30.88
C ALA A 470 43.43 -8.36 -32.33
N GLN A 471 42.23 -8.85 -32.62
CA GLN A 471 41.84 -9.23 -33.98
C GLN A 471 41.91 -8.03 -34.94
N ALA A 472 41.35 -6.88 -34.56
CA ALA A 472 41.34 -5.69 -35.40
C ALA A 472 42.77 -5.20 -35.70
N LEU A 473 43.66 -5.20 -34.71
CA LEU A 473 45.07 -4.82 -34.91
C LEU A 473 45.80 -5.83 -35.81
N VAL A 474 45.64 -7.13 -35.55
CA VAL A 474 46.28 -8.18 -36.37
C VAL A 474 45.80 -8.11 -37.81
N ASP A 475 44.49 -7.99 -38.05
CA ASP A 475 43.91 -7.88 -39.40
C ASP A 475 44.42 -6.65 -40.15
N HIS A 476 44.61 -5.53 -39.45
CA HIS A 476 45.18 -4.32 -40.01
C HIS A 476 46.62 -4.54 -40.50
N PHE A 477 47.46 -5.16 -39.68
CA PHE A 477 48.88 -5.38 -40.01
C PHE A 477 49.12 -6.61 -40.89
N ALA A 478 48.19 -7.57 -40.96
CA ALA A 478 48.33 -8.78 -41.77
C ALA A 478 48.60 -8.45 -43.25
N ARG A 479 47.96 -7.40 -43.78
CA ARG A 479 48.11 -6.97 -45.18
C ARG A 479 49.51 -6.44 -45.51
N SER A 480 50.21 -5.90 -44.52
CA SER A 480 51.56 -5.34 -44.67
C SER A 480 52.67 -6.38 -44.48
N GLY A 481 52.34 -7.61 -44.08
CA GLY A 481 53.32 -8.64 -43.76
C GLY A 481 54.04 -8.46 -42.41
N LEU A 482 53.87 -7.32 -41.74
CA LEU A 482 54.51 -6.99 -40.46
C LEU A 482 54.24 -8.02 -39.34
N ILE A 483 53.14 -8.76 -39.44
CA ILE A 483 52.77 -9.79 -38.45
C ILE A 483 53.69 -11.02 -38.43
N LYS A 484 54.62 -11.15 -39.38
CA LYS A 484 55.51 -12.31 -39.48
C LYS A 484 56.69 -12.27 -38.50
N ASN A 485 57.03 -11.09 -37.97
CA ASN A 485 58.04 -10.92 -36.93
C ASN A 485 57.51 -9.93 -35.88
N CYS A 486 56.84 -10.47 -34.87
CA CYS A 486 56.15 -9.75 -33.80
C CYS A 486 56.80 -9.96 -32.43
N ALA A 487 56.86 -8.88 -31.66
CA ALA A 487 57.10 -8.94 -30.23
C ALA A 487 55.87 -8.48 -29.42
N LEU A 488 55.79 -8.91 -28.17
CA LEU A 488 54.82 -8.42 -27.19
C LEU A 488 55.54 -7.89 -25.95
N PHE A 489 55.37 -6.60 -25.71
CA PHE A 489 55.65 -5.95 -24.43
C PHE A 489 54.38 -5.94 -23.57
N PHE A 490 54.42 -6.50 -22.37
CA PHE A 490 53.21 -6.64 -21.55
C PHE A 490 53.46 -6.54 -20.04
N GLN A 491 52.46 -6.12 -19.28
CA GLN A 491 52.51 -6.12 -17.81
C GLN A 491 52.50 -7.56 -17.25
N ALA A 492 53.35 -7.88 -16.27
CA ALA A 492 53.47 -9.23 -15.71
C ALA A 492 52.32 -9.61 -14.74
N ASP A 493 51.08 -9.64 -15.23
CA ASP A 493 49.90 -9.98 -14.43
C ASP A 493 48.74 -10.57 -15.26
N ALA A 494 47.53 -10.62 -14.66
CA ALA A 494 46.32 -11.11 -15.31
C ALA A 494 45.90 -10.29 -16.55
N TYR A 495 46.26 -9.00 -16.65
CA TYR A 495 46.00 -8.20 -17.84
C TYR A 495 46.94 -8.63 -18.97
N GLY A 496 48.23 -8.71 -18.68
CA GLY A 496 49.22 -9.12 -19.66
C GLY A 496 49.01 -10.55 -20.18
N GLN A 497 48.62 -11.47 -19.30
CA GLN A 497 48.26 -12.84 -19.72
C GLN A 497 47.04 -12.83 -20.65
N ALA A 498 46.00 -12.06 -20.34
CA ALA A 498 44.83 -11.95 -21.22
C ALA A 498 45.19 -11.38 -22.61
N MET A 499 46.19 -10.49 -22.68
CA MET A 499 46.69 -9.95 -23.94
C MET A 499 47.55 -10.94 -24.72
N ARG A 500 48.39 -11.74 -24.05
CA ARG A 500 49.11 -12.85 -24.67
C ARG A 500 48.15 -13.82 -25.34
N ASP A 501 47.10 -14.22 -24.64
CA ASP A 501 46.09 -15.16 -25.15
C ASP A 501 45.31 -14.57 -26.33
N ALA A 502 44.85 -13.32 -26.20
CA ALA A 502 44.08 -12.63 -27.24
C ALA A 502 44.89 -12.40 -28.53
N LEU A 503 46.13 -11.93 -28.43
CA LEU A 503 47.01 -11.73 -29.57
C LEU A 503 47.45 -13.05 -30.19
N GLY A 504 47.76 -14.07 -29.37
CA GLY A 504 48.09 -15.40 -29.85
C GLY A 504 46.95 -16.00 -30.68
N ALA A 505 45.71 -15.92 -30.18
CA ALA A 505 44.54 -16.40 -30.91
C ALA A 505 44.27 -15.63 -32.21
N ALA A 506 44.45 -14.30 -32.21
CA ALA A 506 44.28 -13.48 -33.40
C ALA A 506 45.36 -13.76 -34.47
N LEU A 507 46.63 -13.88 -34.07
CA LEU A 507 47.75 -14.18 -34.97
C LEU A 507 47.65 -15.60 -35.56
N ALA A 508 47.18 -16.58 -34.79
CA ALA A 508 47.01 -17.94 -35.25
C ALA A 508 46.07 -18.04 -36.48
N ARG A 509 45.07 -17.15 -36.59
CA ARG A 509 44.17 -17.07 -37.76
C ARG A 509 44.88 -16.66 -39.06
N HIS A 510 46.05 -16.03 -38.94
CA HIS A 510 46.91 -15.62 -40.05
C HIS A 510 48.18 -16.48 -40.16
N SER A 511 48.19 -17.64 -39.50
CA SER A 511 49.36 -18.52 -39.41
C SER A 511 50.61 -17.75 -38.98
N ALA A 512 50.46 -16.92 -37.95
CA ALA A 512 51.51 -16.12 -37.33
C ALA A 512 51.54 -16.37 -35.82
N SER A 513 52.63 -16.00 -35.18
CA SER A 513 52.82 -16.10 -33.72
C SER A 513 53.70 -14.94 -33.24
N ILE A 514 53.76 -14.73 -31.93
CA ILE A 514 54.70 -13.81 -31.29
C ILE A 514 56.02 -14.56 -31.07
N GLN A 515 57.13 -14.02 -31.56
CA GLN A 515 58.46 -14.61 -31.43
C GLN A 515 59.16 -14.18 -30.13
N THR A 516 58.90 -12.95 -29.70
CA THR A 516 59.59 -12.36 -28.54
C THR A 516 58.58 -11.82 -27.54
N PHE A 517 58.74 -12.20 -26.28
CA PHE A 517 57.93 -11.68 -25.19
C PHE A 517 58.83 -10.97 -24.19
N ALA A 518 58.43 -9.77 -23.76
CA ALA A 518 59.09 -9.05 -22.69
C ALA A 518 58.06 -8.42 -21.76
N SER A 519 58.36 -8.41 -20.46
CA SER A 519 57.45 -7.88 -19.45
C SER A 519 58.09 -6.88 -18.51
N TYR A 520 57.23 -6.15 -17.81
CA TYR A 520 57.62 -5.34 -16.66
C TYR A 520 56.74 -5.68 -15.45
N GLU A 521 57.30 -5.48 -14.25
CA GLU A 521 56.56 -5.64 -13.01
C GLU A 521 55.67 -4.44 -12.74
N ARG A 522 54.38 -4.70 -12.48
CA ARG A 522 53.36 -3.65 -12.30
C ARG A 522 53.71 -2.67 -11.18
N THR A 523 54.32 -3.15 -10.10
CA THR A 523 54.63 -2.37 -8.90
C THR A 523 55.82 -1.44 -9.09
N THR A 524 56.79 -1.81 -9.93
CA THR A 524 58.00 -1.01 -10.17
C THR A 524 57.86 -0.11 -11.39
N GLY A 525 57.14 -0.56 -12.42
CA GLY A 525 57.06 0.15 -13.70
C GLY A 525 58.38 0.16 -14.48
N ASP A 526 59.38 -0.63 -14.07
CA ASP A 526 60.70 -0.68 -14.72
C ASP A 526 60.65 -1.49 -16.02
N VAL A 527 60.94 -0.82 -17.13
CA VAL A 527 60.88 -1.37 -18.49
C VAL A 527 62.26 -1.64 -19.10
N SER A 528 63.34 -1.44 -18.35
CA SER A 528 64.72 -1.46 -18.86
C SER A 528 65.09 -2.80 -19.50
N GLU A 529 64.76 -3.91 -18.82
CA GLU A 529 65.00 -5.26 -19.36
C GLU A 529 64.14 -5.54 -20.59
N ALA A 530 62.91 -5.03 -20.62
CA ALA A 530 62.04 -5.21 -21.77
C ALA A 530 62.53 -4.47 -23.01
N ILE A 531 63.09 -3.26 -22.84
CA ILE A 531 63.75 -2.51 -23.91
C ILE A 531 64.90 -3.33 -24.49
N ARG A 532 65.76 -3.89 -23.63
CA ARG A 532 66.90 -4.73 -24.06
C ARG A 532 66.44 -5.95 -24.86
N VAL A 533 65.54 -6.75 -24.28
CA VAL A 533 65.04 -7.99 -24.90
C VAL A 533 64.40 -7.75 -26.27
N ILE A 534 63.55 -6.72 -26.40
CA ILE A 534 62.86 -6.43 -27.66
C ILE A 534 63.81 -5.80 -28.69
N SER A 535 64.74 -4.95 -28.25
CA SER A 535 65.72 -4.33 -29.16
C SER A 535 66.70 -5.37 -29.73
N ASP A 536 67.12 -6.35 -28.92
CA ASP A 536 67.99 -7.45 -29.39
C ASP A 536 67.30 -8.32 -30.46
N ALA A 537 65.97 -8.45 -30.40
CA ALA A 537 65.18 -9.27 -31.32
C ALA A 537 64.85 -8.57 -32.66
N GLN A 538 64.95 -7.24 -32.75
CA GLN A 538 64.64 -6.44 -33.94
C GLN A 538 63.31 -6.84 -34.63
N PRO A 539 62.16 -6.83 -33.92
CA PRO A 539 60.87 -7.18 -34.50
C PRO A 539 60.41 -6.14 -35.53
N SER A 540 59.61 -6.55 -36.52
CA SER A 540 58.97 -5.60 -37.43
C SER A 540 57.73 -4.95 -36.82
N LEU A 541 57.06 -5.64 -35.87
CA LEU A 541 55.87 -5.15 -35.16
C LEU A 541 55.99 -5.42 -33.66
N VAL A 542 55.71 -4.42 -32.84
CA VAL A 542 55.64 -4.57 -31.39
C VAL A 542 54.23 -4.26 -30.89
N PHE A 543 53.57 -5.26 -30.34
CA PHE A 543 52.35 -5.07 -29.57
C PHE A 543 52.70 -4.66 -28.13
N MET A 544 52.01 -3.65 -27.61
CA MET A 544 52.26 -3.10 -26.28
C MET A 544 50.98 -3.19 -25.43
N ALA A 545 51.08 -3.81 -24.26
CA ALA A 545 50.00 -4.05 -23.32
C ALA A 545 50.44 -3.71 -21.88
N GLY A 546 50.49 -2.41 -21.55
CA GLY A 546 50.91 -1.93 -20.23
C GLY A 546 49.98 -0.85 -19.68
N THR A 547 50.51 -0.07 -18.75
CA THR A 547 49.90 1.20 -18.31
C THR A 547 50.37 2.34 -19.23
N PRO A 548 49.64 3.46 -19.33
CA PRO A 548 50.01 4.59 -20.19
C PRO A 548 51.46 5.04 -20.05
N LYS A 549 51.94 5.21 -18.81
CA LYS A 549 53.31 5.64 -18.54
C LYS A 549 54.35 4.57 -18.92
N ALA A 550 54.18 3.33 -18.47
CA ALA A 550 55.14 2.26 -18.74
C ALA A 550 55.26 1.98 -20.25
N THR A 551 54.14 1.99 -20.97
CA THR A 551 54.15 1.84 -22.43
C THR A 551 54.84 3.01 -23.14
N ALA A 552 54.63 4.25 -22.69
CA ALA A 552 55.34 5.40 -23.24
C ALA A 552 56.85 5.35 -22.94
N ASP A 553 57.25 4.96 -21.73
CA ASP A 553 58.67 4.85 -21.36
C ASP A 553 59.37 3.74 -22.13
N PHE A 554 58.71 2.58 -22.31
CA PHE A 554 59.20 1.50 -23.17
C PHE A 554 59.39 1.99 -24.61
N LEU A 555 58.37 2.67 -25.18
CA LEU A 555 58.40 3.20 -26.55
C LEU A 555 59.54 4.20 -26.77
N LYS A 556 59.74 5.14 -25.83
CA LYS A 556 60.85 6.10 -25.86
C LYS A 556 62.19 5.38 -25.78
N GLY A 557 62.31 4.37 -24.91
CA GLY A 557 63.53 3.59 -24.74
C GLY A 557 63.94 2.83 -26.01
N VAL A 558 63.02 2.08 -26.61
CA VAL A 558 63.32 1.33 -27.85
C VAL A 558 63.62 2.24 -29.04
N ARG A 559 62.95 3.40 -29.14
CA ARG A 559 63.26 4.39 -30.19
C ARG A 559 64.61 5.07 -29.97
N ALA A 560 65.00 5.32 -28.72
CA ALA A 560 66.30 5.92 -28.39
C ALA A 560 67.48 5.01 -28.76
N VAL A 561 67.28 3.69 -28.76
CA VAL A 561 68.28 2.71 -29.22
C VAL A 561 68.16 2.39 -30.72
N GLY A 562 67.31 3.12 -31.46
CA GLY A 562 67.23 3.04 -32.92
C GLY A 562 66.35 1.91 -33.47
N LEU A 563 65.46 1.32 -32.67
CA LEU A 563 64.54 0.29 -33.16
C LEU A 563 63.48 0.89 -34.10
N ASP A 564 63.54 0.53 -35.38
CA ASP A 564 62.62 0.99 -36.45
C ASP A 564 61.43 0.03 -36.65
N SER A 565 60.71 -0.28 -35.57
CA SER A 565 59.51 -1.13 -35.62
C SER A 565 58.23 -0.32 -35.81
N GLN A 566 57.20 -0.95 -36.36
CA GLN A 566 55.83 -0.47 -36.17
C GLN A 566 55.35 -0.83 -34.75
N PHE A 567 54.62 0.08 -34.12
CA PHE A 567 54.10 -0.11 -32.76
C PHE A 567 52.58 -0.10 -32.75
N ALA A 568 52.00 -0.99 -31.93
CA ALA A 568 50.56 -1.12 -31.77
C ALA A 568 50.19 -1.29 -30.30
N THR A 569 49.10 -0.68 -29.85
CA THR A 569 48.57 -0.87 -28.50
C THR A 569 47.04 -0.86 -28.49
N ILE A 570 46.46 -1.06 -27.31
CA ILE A 570 45.03 -1.26 -27.12
C ILE A 570 44.38 -0.13 -26.29
N SER A 571 43.07 -0.19 -26.17
CA SER A 571 42.23 0.82 -25.52
C SER A 571 42.54 1.07 -24.05
N PHE A 572 43.26 0.17 -23.39
CA PHE A 572 43.63 0.34 -21.98
C PHE A 572 44.80 1.32 -21.79
N VAL A 573 45.61 1.53 -22.84
CA VAL A 573 46.75 2.46 -22.86
C VAL A 573 46.36 3.82 -23.45
N ASN A 574 45.22 3.92 -24.13
CA ASN A 574 44.85 5.07 -24.96
C ASN A 574 44.72 6.41 -24.21
N GLY A 575 44.43 7.46 -24.98
CA GLY A 575 44.01 8.75 -24.44
C GLY A 575 45.12 9.77 -24.26
N ASN A 576 44.72 10.92 -23.73
CA ASN A 576 45.56 12.11 -23.63
C ASN A 576 46.78 11.88 -22.72
N GLU A 577 46.65 10.99 -21.72
CA GLU A 577 47.75 10.65 -20.80
C GLU A 577 48.89 9.93 -21.52
N PHE A 578 48.61 8.89 -22.30
CA PHE A 578 49.65 8.22 -23.10
C PHE A 578 50.26 9.16 -24.13
N ALA A 579 49.43 9.92 -24.87
CA ALA A 579 49.92 10.89 -25.84
C ALA A 579 50.88 11.91 -25.20
N SER A 580 50.55 12.40 -24.00
CA SER A 580 51.40 13.32 -23.25
C SER A 580 52.72 12.68 -22.80
N HIS A 581 52.71 11.42 -22.35
CA HIS A 581 53.92 10.74 -21.89
C HIS A 581 54.84 10.29 -23.05
N ALA A 582 54.25 9.90 -24.17
CA ALA A 582 54.96 9.45 -25.36
C ALA A 582 55.53 10.64 -26.16
N GLY A 583 54.86 11.79 -26.16
CA GLY A 583 55.29 12.97 -26.90
C GLY A 583 55.48 12.66 -28.40
N LYS A 584 56.55 13.19 -29.00
CA LYS A 584 56.90 12.95 -30.41
C LYS A 584 57.15 11.47 -30.72
N ASP A 585 57.60 10.70 -29.73
CA ASP A 585 57.90 9.28 -29.89
C ASP A 585 56.63 8.43 -30.01
N GLY A 586 55.46 9.01 -29.70
CA GLY A 586 54.16 8.40 -29.97
C GLY A 586 53.75 8.41 -31.44
N ALA A 587 54.41 9.20 -32.30
CA ALA A 587 54.02 9.36 -33.69
C ALA A 587 54.03 8.02 -34.43
N GLY A 588 52.91 7.69 -35.07
CA GLY A 588 52.76 6.49 -35.88
C GLY A 588 52.24 5.26 -35.13
N VAL A 589 52.12 5.31 -33.80
CA VAL A 589 51.55 4.21 -33.00
C VAL A 589 50.08 4.01 -33.37
N VAL A 590 49.71 2.78 -33.74
CA VAL A 590 48.32 2.40 -34.01
C VAL A 590 47.67 1.88 -32.73
N ILE A 591 46.45 2.32 -32.47
CA ILE A 591 45.74 2.07 -31.21
C ILE A 591 44.34 1.58 -31.54
N SER A 592 43.98 0.40 -31.03
CA SER A 592 42.58 -0.03 -31.00
C SER A 592 41.83 0.74 -29.92
N GLN A 593 40.65 1.21 -30.27
CA GLN A 593 39.78 1.99 -29.41
C GLN A 593 38.45 1.25 -29.27
N ILE A 594 37.85 1.29 -28.08
CA ILE A 594 36.52 0.72 -27.82
C ILE A 594 35.39 1.76 -27.90
N VAL A 595 35.75 3.03 -28.15
CA VAL A 595 34.84 4.13 -28.45
C VAL A 595 35.37 4.92 -29.65
N PRO A 596 34.50 5.65 -30.38
CA PRO A 596 34.95 6.57 -31.41
C PRO A 596 35.90 7.65 -30.87
N ILE A 597 36.65 8.30 -31.76
CA ILE A 597 37.51 9.41 -31.38
C ILE A 597 36.67 10.52 -30.72
N PRO A 598 36.95 10.93 -29.46
CA PRO A 598 36.11 11.86 -28.69
C PRO A 598 35.98 13.26 -29.28
N THR A 599 36.81 13.61 -30.27
CA THR A 599 36.78 14.89 -31.00
C THR A 599 36.17 14.76 -32.40
N SER A 600 35.80 13.55 -32.82
CA SER A 600 35.21 13.30 -34.14
C SER A 600 33.86 14.00 -34.29
N GLN A 601 33.58 14.51 -35.48
CA GLN A 601 32.30 15.12 -35.83
C GLN A 601 31.31 14.12 -36.43
N GLY A 602 31.78 12.92 -36.82
CA GLY A 602 30.98 11.94 -37.57
C GLY A 602 29.95 11.17 -36.74
N SER A 603 30.16 11.04 -35.43
CA SER A 603 29.31 10.23 -34.54
C SER A 603 28.31 11.10 -33.77
N GLU A 604 27.04 10.69 -33.76
CA GLU A 604 25.98 11.34 -32.98
C GLU A 604 26.24 11.20 -31.47
N LEU A 605 26.72 10.04 -31.03
CA LEU A 605 27.17 9.82 -29.65
C LEU A 605 28.22 10.85 -29.25
N VAL A 606 29.25 11.05 -30.08
CA VAL A 606 30.34 12.01 -29.76
C VAL A 606 29.85 13.45 -29.75
N ARG A 607 28.98 13.84 -30.70
CA ARG A 607 28.40 15.19 -30.71
C ARG A 607 27.56 15.45 -29.46
N THR A 608 26.73 14.49 -29.06
CA THR A 608 25.90 14.59 -27.84
C THR A 608 26.79 14.67 -26.60
N TYR A 609 27.77 13.77 -26.48
CA TYR A 609 28.74 13.76 -25.39
C TYR A 609 29.45 15.11 -25.24
N ARG A 610 29.94 15.70 -26.33
CA ARG A 610 30.62 17.01 -26.30
C ARG A 610 29.68 18.16 -25.93
N ALA A 611 28.43 18.12 -26.40
CA ALA A 611 27.43 19.11 -26.02
C ALA A 611 27.11 19.02 -24.53
N THR A 612 26.98 17.81 -23.98
CA THR A 612 26.82 17.58 -22.54
C THR A 612 28.04 18.06 -21.76
N LEU A 613 29.26 17.76 -22.22
CA LEU A 613 30.50 18.21 -21.61
C LEU A 613 30.55 19.74 -21.53
N ASN A 614 30.29 20.44 -22.63
CA ASN A 614 30.25 21.91 -22.67
C ASN A 614 29.20 22.51 -21.71
N ARG A 615 28.12 21.78 -21.42
CA ARG A 615 27.04 22.25 -20.54
C ARG A 615 27.36 22.05 -19.07
N PHE A 616 27.96 20.93 -18.69
CA PHE A 616 28.10 20.52 -17.29
C PHE A 616 29.54 20.54 -16.78
N ASP A 617 30.54 20.43 -17.64
CA ASP A 617 31.96 20.43 -17.30
C ASP A 617 32.83 20.96 -18.46
N PRO A 618 32.74 22.27 -18.80
CA PRO A 618 33.36 22.86 -19.99
C PRO A 618 34.89 22.87 -19.97
N ASP A 619 35.50 22.71 -18.80
CA ASP A 619 36.97 22.73 -18.63
C ASP A 619 37.60 21.36 -18.91
N THR A 620 36.82 20.28 -18.86
CA THR A 620 37.31 18.93 -19.14
C THR A 620 37.54 18.74 -20.63
N LYS A 621 38.73 18.25 -20.99
CA LYS A 621 39.06 17.89 -22.38
C LYS A 621 38.45 16.53 -22.74
N PRO A 622 37.85 16.38 -23.94
CA PRO A 622 37.41 15.08 -24.43
C PRO A 622 38.52 14.03 -24.40
N ASP A 623 38.22 12.86 -23.84
CA ASP A 623 39.13 11.72 -23.72
C ASP A 623 38.38 10.40 -23.95
N PHE A 624 39.08 9.36 -24.41
CA PHE A 624 38.47 8.06 -24.70
C PHE A 624 37.90 7.41 -23.44
N SER A 625 38.65 7.45 -22.34
CA SER A 625 38.20 6.91 -21.04
C SER A 625 37.02 7.69 -20.47
N HIS A 626 36.96 9.00 -20.70
CA HIS A 626 35.82 9.82 -20.30
C HIS A 626 34.57 9.52 -21.13
N LEU A 627 34.71 9.36 -22.45
CA LEU A 627 33.60 8.96 -23.33
C LEU A 627 33.10 7.54 -22.97
N GLU A 628 33.99 6.61 -22.66
CA GLU A 628 33.60 5.29 -22.15
C GLU A 628 32.77 5.40 -20.88
N GLY A 629 33.21 6.21 -19.91
CA GLY A 629 32.47 6.46 -18.67
C GLY A 629 31.07 7.00 -18.94
N TYR A 630 30.96 7.95 -19.86
CA TYR A 630 29.68 8.51 -20.28
C TYR A 630 28.74 7.46 -20.88
N ILE A 631 29.25 6.58 -21.75
CA ILE A 631 28.47 5.47 -22.31
C ILE A 631 28.01 4.51 -21.20
N ILE A 632 28.88 4.19 -20.24
CA ILE A 632 28.54 3.33 -19.09
C ILE A 632 27.40 3.96 -18.28
N GLY A 633 27.52 5.24 -17.91
CA GLY A 633 26.50 5.94 -17.13
C GLY A 633 25.15 6.04 -17.87
N MET A 634 25.17 6.37 -19.17
CA MET A 634 23.96 6.40 -20.00
C MET A 634 23.32 5.01 -20.14
N THR A 635 24.12 3.96 -20.26
CA THR A 635 23.63 2.57 -20.30
C THR A 635 22.93 2.21 -19.01
N VAL A 636 23.56 2.48 -17.87
CA VAL A 636 22.98 2.24 -16.53
C VAL A 636 21.64 2.96 -16.37
N CYS A 637 21.55 4.22 -16.76
CA CYS A 637 20.30 4.98 -16.65
C CYS A 637 19.19 4.40 -17.54
N LYS A 638 19.51 3.95 -18.76
CA LYS A 638 18.54 3.30 -19.65
C LYS A 638 18.04 1.97 -19.09
N VAL A 639 18.94 1.13 -18.57
CA VAL A 639 18.54 -0.14 -17.95
C VAL A 639 17.72 0.09 -16.68
N LEU A 640 18.09 1.09 -15.87
CA LEU A 640 17.33 1.48 -14.69
C LEU A 640 15.91 1.94 -15.05
N ALA A 641 15.74 2.63 -16.19
CA ALA A 641 14.43 3.03 -16.68
C ALA A 641 13.57 1.82 -17.08
N GLU A 642 14.16 0.82 -17.75
CA GLU A 642 13.48 -0.43 -18.11
C GLU A 642 13.14 -1.31 -16.89
N ALA A 643 13.93 -1.23 -15.80
CA ALA A 643 13.66 -1.92 -14.55
C ALA A 643 12.41 -1.39 -13.80
N GLY A 644 11.88 -0.25 -14.21
CA GLY A 644 10.63 0.34 -13.70
C GLY A 644 10.82 1.23 -12.46
N ARG A 645 9.70 1.70 -11.91
CA ARG A 645 9.67 2.69 -10.83
C ARG A 645 10.24 2.19 -9.50
N TYR A 646 10.25 0.88 -9.25
CA TYR A 646 10.76 0.28 -8.02
C TYR A 646 11.83 -0.75 -8.37
N PRO A 647 13.02 -0.30 -8.79
CA PRO A 647 14.04 -1.19 -9.33
C PRO A 647 14.63 -2.06 -8.22
N THR A 648 14.71 -3.35 -8.50
CA THR A 648 15.56 -4.32 -7.79
C THR A 648 16.72 -4.76 -8.66
N ARG A 649 17.82 -5.26 -8.08
CA ARG A 649 18.94 -5.85 -8.85
C ARG A 649 18.44 -6.94 -9.81
N GLU A 650 17.45 -7.72 -9.37
CA GLU A 650 16.81 -8.75 -10.19
C GLU A 650 16.07 -8.15 -11.39
N THR A 651 15.20 -7.15 -11.19
CA THR A 651 14.49 -6.49 -12.30
C THR A 651 15.45 -5.77 -13.26
N PHE A 652 16.55 -5.21 -12.74
CA PHE A 652 17.59 -4.56 -13.54
C PHE A 652 18.35 -5.55 -14.42
N LEU A 653 18.75 -6.71 -13.88
CA LEU A 653 19.39 -7.77 -14.66
C LEU A 653 18.40 -8.41 -15.63
N ALA A 654 17.14 -8.61 -15.23
CA ALA A 654 16.09 -9.16 -16.09
C ALA A 654 15.75 -8.24 -17.27
N ALA A 655 15.81 -6.91 -17.08
CA ALA A 655 15.63 -5.92 -18.14
C ALA A 655 16.65 -6.06 -19.29
N VAL A 656 17.80 -6.69 -19.03
CA VAL A 656 18.89 -6.86 -19.99
C VAL A 656 19.03 -8.30 -20.48
N PHE A 657 18.92 -9.27 -19.57
CA PHE A 657 19.20 -10.68 -19.84
C PHE A 657 17.96 -11.56 -19.93
N GLY A 658 16.78 -11.08 -19.52
CA GLY A 658 15.54 -11.86 -19.59
C GLY A 658 15.03 -12.08 -21.01
N ARG A 659 15.44 -11.22 -21.95
CA ARG A 659 15.09 -11.28 -23.38
C ARG A 659 16.18 -10.63 -24.23
N PRO A 660 16.23 -10.89 -25.55
CA PRO A 660 17.06 -10.11 -26.46
C PRO A 660 16.73 -8.62 -26.32
N THR A 661 17.74 -7.84 -25.96
CA THR A 661 17.62 -6.42 -25.59
C THR A 661 18.58 -5.60 -26.41
N THR A 662 18.09 -4.52 -27.03
CA THR A 662 18.91 -3.57 -27.79
C THR A 662 18.80 -2.20 -27.15
N LEU A 663 19.93 -1.61 -26.77
CA LEU A 663 20.02 -0.25 -26.22
C LEU A 663 20.80 0.63 -27.20
N THR A 664 20.29 1.83 -27.47
CA THR A 664 20.96 2.81 -28.33
C THR A 664 21.39 4.04 -27.55
N ILE A 665 22.60 4.52 -27.82
CA ILE A 665 23.17 5.76 -27.29
C ILE A 665 23.76 6.53 -28.47
N GLY A 666 22.97 7.44 -29.05
CA GLY A 666 23.27 8.03 -30.35
C GLY A 666 23.33 6.92 -31.42
N ASP A 667 24.44 6.88 -32.15
CA ASP A 667 24.74 5.89 -33.20
C ASP A 667 25.41 4.61 -32.68
N LEU A 668 25.64 4.48 -31.37
CA LEU A 668 26.12 3.24 -30.74
C LEU A 668 24.95 2.32 -30.37
N THR A 669 25.03 1.08 -30.84
CA THR A 669 24.09 0.01 -30.50
C THR A 669 24.74 -1.00 -29.58
N LEU A 670 24.10 -1.26 -28.44
CA LEU A 670 24.46 -2.31 -27.49
C LEU A 670 23.40 -3.42 -27.54
N LYS A 671 23.83 -4.67 -27.65
CA LYS A 671 22.95 -5.85 -27.70
C LYS A 671 23.26 -6.79 -26.55
N PHE A 672 22.23 -7.15 -25.80
CA PHE A 672 22.30 -8.11 -24.70
C PHE A 672 21.20 -9.17 -24.85
N GLY A 673 21.27 -10.23 -24.06
CA GLY A 673 20.20 -11.20 -23.97
C GLY A 673 20.60 -12.45 -23.17
N PRO A 674 19.75 -13.48 -23.15
CA PRO A 674 20.07 -14.74 -22.49
C PRO A 674 21.42 -15.31 -22.99
N GLY A 675 22.39 -15.45 -22.08
CA GLY A 675 23.74 -15.94 -22.40
C GLY A 675 24.65 -14.96 -23.15
N ASN A 676 24.18 -13.77 -23.51
CA ASN A 676 25.01 -12.70 -24.10
C ASN A 676 25.12 -11.51 -23.14
N ASN A 677 26.29 -11.42 -22.50
CA ASN A 677 26.62 -10.34 -21.58
C ASN A 677 27.60 -9.30 -22.13
N THR A 678 27.78 -9.26 -23.46
CA THR A 678 28.64 -8.31 -24.17
C THR A 678 27.81 -7.41 -25.08
N GLY A 679 27.79 -6.11 -24.76
CA GLY A 679 26.99 -5.11 -25.45
C GLY A 679 27.44 -4.83 -26.88
N THR A 680 28.74 -4.70 -27.12
CA THR A 680 29.26 -4.52 -28.47
C THR A 680 30.63 -5.19 -28.66
N SER A 681 30.91 -5.58 -29.91
CA SER A 681 32.21 -6.04 -30.39
C SER A 681 32.96 -4.96 -31.19
N SER A 682 32.42 -3.73 -31.24
CA SER A 682 32.96 -2.64 -32.04
C SER A 682 34.37 -2.24 -31.59
N VAL A 683 35.25 -2.08 -32.57
CA VAL A 683 36.62 -1.58 -32.40
C VAL A 683 36.88 -0.51 -33.45
N TYR A 684 37.52 0.58 -33.05
CA TYR A 684 37.93 1.68 -33.93
C TYR A 684 39.45 1.75 -33.94
N LEU A 685 40.07 1.84 -35.11
CA LEU A 685 41.51 2.02 -35.22
C LEU A 685 41.86 3.49 -35.35
N SER A 686 42.78 3.94 -34.51
CA SER A 686 43.34 5.28 -34.55
C SER A 686 44.85 5.23 -34.63
N GLN A 687 45.46 6.28 -35.14
CA GLN A 687 46.90 6.48 -35.11
C GLN A 687 47.21 7.78 -34.36
N LEU A 688 48.26 7.76 -33.54
CA LEU A 688 48.76 8.95 -32.88
C LEU A 688 49.66 9.74 -33.84
N SER A 689 49.29 10.99 -34.12
CA SER A 689 50.08 11.90 -34.96
C SER A 689 51.22 12.56 -34.16
N ALA A 690 52.18 13.13 -34.87
CA ALA A 690 53.35 13.77 -34.27
C ALA A 690 53.02 14.99 -33.37
N ASP A 691 51.86 15.61 -33.57
CA ASP A 691 51.34 16.70 -32.74
C ASP A 691 50.43 16.21 -31.59
N GLY A 692 50.41 14.90 -31.33
CA GLY A 692 49.70 14.30 -30.20
C GLY A 692 48.18 14.13 -30.41
N ARG A 693 47.68 14.27 -31.64
CA ARG A 693 46.27 14.05 -31.97
C ARG A 693 46.02 12.60 -32.38
N PHE A 694 44.81 12.11 -32.09
CA PHE A 694 44.35 10.82 -32.60
C PHE A 694 43.63 11.03 -33.92
N VAL A 695 44.09 10.35 -34.97
CA VAL A 695 43.48 10.37 -36.29
C VAL A 695 42.94 8.98 -36.65
N PRO A 696 41.83 8.85 -37.39
CA PRO A 696 41.38 7.56 -37.88
C PRO A 696 42.42 6.92 -38.80
N VAL A 697 42.61 5.60 -38.70
CA VAL A 697 43.40 4.86 -39.69
C VAL A 697 42.56 4.73 -40.97
N SER A 698 43.12 5.09 -42.13
CA SER A 698 42.44 5.25 -43.43
C SER A 698 41.89 3.97 -44.08
N SER A 699 41.64 2.92 -43.30
CA SER A 699 41.03 1.67 -43.73
C SER A 699 40.13 1.02 -42.67
N SER A 700 39.59 1.78 -41.72
CA SER A 700 38.75 1.23 -40.65
C SER A 700 37.47 0.57 -41.20
N VAL A 701 37.55 -0.75 -41.39
CA VAL A 701 36.42 -1.65 -41.58
C VAL A 701 35.59 -1.58 -40.30
N ARG A 702 34.33 -1.16 -40.40
CA ARG A 702 33.31 -1.56 -39.42
C ARG A 702 33.31 -3.09 -39.46
N ALA A 703 33.87 -3.76 -38.46
CA ALA A 703 33.66 -5.19 -38.31
C ALA A 703 32.14 -5.41 -38.30
N VAL A 704 31.64 -6.11 -39.31
CA VAL A 704 30.21 -6.38 -39.48
C VAL A 704 29.75 -7.18 -38.26
N ALA A 705 28.60 -6.76 -37.73
CA ALA A 705 28.00 -7.21 -36.47
C ALA A 705 27.71 -8.72 -36.40
#